data_AF-A0A5Q4GKC6-F1
#
_entry.id   AF-A0A5Q4GKC6-F1
#
_cell.length_a   1.000
_cell.length_b   1.000
_cell.length_c   1.000
_cell.angle_alpha   90.00
_cell.angle_beta   90.00
_cell.angle_gamma   90.00
#
_symmetry.space_group_name_H-M   'P 1'
#
loop_
_entity.id
_entity.type
_entity.pdbx_description
1 polymer ?
#
loop_
_entity_poly.entity_id
_entity_poly.type
_entity_poly.pdbx_seq_one_letter_code
_entity_poly.pdbx_strand_id
1 'polypeptide(L)'
;MLTSVPFGAMPMDTGEFMLGDVLVTVVLMESSENVSAVNPNSEDWRPETIAAAKDKVVEGILWWEDTLAAQFPANTAPLQFHFDFTHADTPIQTDVEPIANPSTFFASYVDPTTGVAQHGWIYDFLRQVGHDATGNFNQDIRAFNHQQRLAHGTDWAFTVFVVNDENDADGMFAPGGFSRAFAYAGGRFFVSPAGRPPSTFAHETGHMFWALDEYPGVSSYNAHRGYYNTQNLNAVRNNPIPTSVFVTIQPDSIMSKDYTRQELIHLTGGQWQEDEGRPVLTWAWERNTSAPSTLAMIGWQDTSGNGIFDALDVPFSLTGSGYLDVRNEVYRFVGQSAVQTLPNRNSSGPQSDITINRIRRAEYRVDDGPWQTASTFDAHRVNLDLHIELPGAGQHVVQIRTIDDRTGVTSPIFTAHTGQLAAVERPGINGFVWDDVDDNGQFDHGERPISKWTVRLVDDADQPLNLVEHVEPDDFAHNTRLEDVQSGIRLRALVYGTFQDVVAANSATSSTGSRVFGYYQTPWSTSPDIDWDRNSQFRADFDSPVSFVQLDAIVVSAMGAARMEAYDADGNLLERFTTQALNYGLAETMRIERPTADIAYILVKPHGDSSENMHSTTQIQLDHLRYGINTQTWTNRYGSYQLSGLPEGTYRVQLVPPLLAPSVAQVQTITITDGETVHGVDFATRAPAWQNPVDRHDVLDTGFVTPNDVLSVINYINANVDQLTVDPSSHSSSPPFLDVNGDGVVSPADVLSIINRLNFPPASDHGSSVFDVTGGGGAAQGVGEGEGEAPSIASTGGVWWTS
;
A
#
# COMPACT_ATOMS: atom_id res chain seq x y z
N MET A 1 -1.47 15.00 12.31
CA MET A 1 -2.84 14.73 11.83
C MET A 1 -2.94 13.24 11.62
N LEU A 2 -3.90 12.57 12.25
CA LEU A 2 -4.16 11.15 12.00
C LEU A 2 -4.56 11.02 10.53
N THR A 3 -3.79 10.31 9.72
CA THR A 3 -4.12 10.10 8.31
C THR A 3 -5.39 9.27 8.25
N SER A 4 -6.51 9.85 7.80
CA SER A 4 -7.77 9.12 7.56
C SER A 4 -7.71 8.26 6.30
N VAL A 5 -6.71 8.49 5.44
CA VAL A 5 -6.53 7.72 4.22
C VAL A 5 -6.05 6.31 4.57
N PRO A 6 -6.67 5.26 3.98
CA PRO A 6 -6.23 3.88 4.17
C PRO A 6 -4.74 3.70 3.84
N PHE A 7 -4.06 2.78 4.53
CA PHE A 7 -2.65 2.49 4.24
C PHE A 7 -2.51 1.96 2.81
N GLY A 8 -1.60 2.55 2.03
CA GLY A 8 -1.34 2.17 0.64
C GLY A 8 -2.24 2.85 -0.40
N ALA A 9 -3.29 3.57 0.01
CA ALA A 9 -4.19 4.26 -0.92
C ALA A 9 -3.59 5.56 -1.49
N MET A 10 -3.78 5.77 -2.78
CA MET A 10 -3.39 6.98 -3.53
C MET A 10 -4.59 7.92 -3.70
N PRO A 11 -4.38 9.17 -4.15
CA PRO A 11 -5.48 10.10 -4.40
C PRO A 11 -6.59 9.54 -5.30
N MET A 12 -6.23 8.69 -6.27
CA MET A 12 -7.18 8.08 -7.20
C MET A 12 -7.97 6.91 -6.60
N ASP A 13 -7.51 6.30 -5.51
CA ASP A 13 -8.17 5.16 -4.84
C ASP A 13 -9.33 5.64 -3.96
N THR A 14 -10.41 6.11 -4.56
CA THR A 14 -11.56 6.71 -3.85
C THR A 14 -12.65 5.70 -3.47
N GLY A 15 -12.59 4.48 -3.99
CA GLY A 15 -13.46 3.35 -3.62
C GLY A 15 -12.96 2.04 -4.21
N GLU A 16 -12.29 1.21 -3.39
CA GLU A 16 -11.66 -0.05 -3.82
C GLU A 16 -12.37 -1.30 -3.28
N PHE A 17 -12.91 -1.23 -2.07
CA PHE A 17 -13.80 -2.23 -1.48
C PHE A 17 -14.75 -1.56 -0.47
N MET A 18 -15.95 -2.11 -0.30
CA MET A 18 -17.05 -1.53 0.46
C MET A 18 -16.96 -1.90 1.96
N LEU A 19 -15.93 -1.43 2.63
CA LEU A 19 -15.73 -1.52 4.08
C LEU A 19 -15.09 -0.22 4.55
N GLY A 20 -15.21 0.15 5.81
CA GLY A 20 -14.70 1.44 6.28
C GLY A 20 -15.78 2.51 6.37
N ASP A 21 -15.31 3.73 6.57
CA ASP A 21 -16.12 4.93 6.52
C ASP A 21 -16.15 5.46 5.08
N VAL A 22 -17.35 5.63 4.52
CA VAL A 22 -17.57 6.06 3.13
C VAL A 22 -18.33 7.37 3.12
N LEU A 23 -17.79 8.41 2.49
CA LEU A 23 -18.50 9.66 2.28
C LEU A 23 -19.22 9.67 0.92
N VAL A 24 -20.49 10.07 0.94
CA VAL A 24 -21.32 10.25 -0.25
C VAL A 24 -21.67 11.72 -0.39
N THR A 25 -21.11 12.39 -1.40
CA THR A 25 -21.52 13.76 -1.75
C THR A 25 -22.71 13.69 -2.70
N VAL A 26 -23.84 14.27 -2.30
CA VAL A 26 -25.06 14.29 -3.10
C VAL A 26 -25.21 15.64 -3.78
N VAL A 27 -25.30 15.64 -5.10
CA VAL A 27 -25.37 16.82 -5.96
C VAL A 27 -26.69 16.80 -6.72
N LEU A 28 -27.45 17.88 -6.61
CA LEU A 28 -28.65 18.11 -7.43
C LEU A 28 -28.32 19.15 -8.50
N MET A 29 -28.68 18.87 -9.75
CA MET A 29 -28.53 19.81 -10.86
C MET A 29 -29.85 20.57 -11.06
N GLU A 30 -29.78 21.89 -11.07
CA GLU A 30 -30.92 22.79 -11.30
C GLU A 30 -30.71 23.55 -12.62
N SER A 31 -31.70 23.45 -13.50
CA SER A 31 -31.71 24.20 -14.75
C SER A 31 -31.70 25.70 -14.47
N SER A 32 -30.87 26.44 -15.20
CA SER A 32 -30.80 27.88 -15.04
C SER A 32 -31.94 28.59 -15.79
N GLU A 33 -32.21 29.85 -15.42
CA GLU A 33 -33.16 30.69 -16.14
C GLU A 33 -32.72 31.02 -17.60
N ASN A 34 -31.51 30.63 -18.01
CA ASN A 34 -30.98 30.86 -19.36
C ASN A 34 -31.52 29.82 -20.36
N VAL A 35 -32.76 30.03 -20.81
CA VAL A 35 -33.44 29.10 -21.71
C VAL A 35 -32.75 29.00 -23.08
N SER A 36 -32.46 27.77 -23.51
CA SER A 36 -31.80 27.46 -24.78
C SER A 36 -32.33 26.14 -25.38
N ALA A 37 -31.82 25.74 -26.55
CA ALA A 37 -32.18 24.45 -27.15
C ALA A 37 -31.73 23.25 -26.30
N VAL A 38 -30.73 23.42 -25.44
CA VAL A 38 -30.22 22.40 -24.51
C VAL A 38 -30.66 22.66 -23.07
N ASN A 39 -31.38 23.76 -22.81
CA ASN A 39 -31.94 24.08 -21.51
C ASN A 39 -33.36 24.62 -21.67
N PRO A 40 -34.36 23.75 -21.89
CA PRO A 40 -35.75 24.17 -21.94
C PRO A 40 -36.28 24.72 -20.60
N ASN A 41 -35.59 24.46 -19.49
CA ASN A 41 -35.99 24.82 -18.12
C ASN A 41 -37.39 24.28 -17.76
N SER A 42 -37.62 22.99 -18.04
CA SER A 42 -38.82 22.22 -17.73
C SER A 42 -38.80 21.57 -16.34
N GLU A 43 -37.64 21.46 -15.71
CA GLU A 43 -37.48 20.78 -14.43
C GLU A 43 -36.88 21.71 -13.38
N ASP A 44 -37.67 22.02 -12.33
CA ASP A 44 -37.26 22.86 -11.21
C ASP A 44 -37.32 22.07 -9.90
N TRP A 45 -36.24 22.09 -9.12
CA TRP A 45 -36.23 21.49 -7.79
C TRP A 45 -37.07 22.32 -6.80
N ARG A 46 -37.90 21.61 -6.02
CA ARG A 46 -38.69 22.18 -4.93
C ARG A 46 -38.25 21.57 -3.60
N PRO A 47 -38.43 22.25 -2.46
CA PRO A 47 -37.99 21.73 -1.16
C PRO A 47 -38.48 20.30 -0.87
N GLU A 48 -39.71 19.97 -1.26
CA GLU A 48 -40.29 18.64 -1.12
C GLU A 48 -39.66 17.59 -2.04
N THR A 49 -39.31 17.95 -3.29
CA THR A 49 -38.69 17.02 -4.24
C THR A 49 -37.22 16.81 -3.91
N ILE A 50 -36.52 17.85 -3.43
CA ILE A 50 -35.17 17.75 -2.85
C ILE A 50 -35.16 16.77 -1.67
N ALA A 51 -36.09 16.93 -0.72
CA ALA A 51 -36.17 16.04 0.45
C ALA A 51 -36.42 14.59 0.02
N ALA A 52 -37.36 14.35 -0.89
CA ALA A 52 -37.65 13.02 -1.40
C ALA A 52 -36.46 12.37 -2.14
N ALA A 53 -35.69 13.16 -2.90
CA ALA A 53 -34.49 12.67 -3.56
C ALA A 53 -33.42 12.25 -2.53
N LYS A 54 -33.19 13.06 -1.49
CA LYS A 54 -32.25 12.72 -0.40
C LYS A 54 -32.68 11.44 0.33
N ASP A 55 -33.96 11.31 0.68
CA ASP A 55 -34.47 10.12 1.37
C ASP A 55 -34.23 8.85 0.55
N LYS A 56 -34.46 8.89 -0.77
CA LYS A 56 -34.19 7.75 -1.67
C LYS A 56 -32.71 7.39 -1.76
N VAL A 57 -31.83 8.39 -1.82
CA VAL A 57 -30.37 8.18 -1.82
C VAL A 57 -29.95 7.51 -0.52
N VAL A 58 -30.42 8.03 0.63
CA VAL A 58 -30.10 7.46 1.95
C VAL A 58 -30.62 6.04 2.08
N GLU A 59 -31.90 5.80 1.76
CA GLU A 59 -32.51 4.47 1.85
C GLU A 59 -31.79 3.45 0.95
N GLY A 60 -31.48 3.84 -0.30
CA GLY A 60 -30.78 2.96 -1.24
C GLY A 60 -29.34 2.64 -0.81
N ILE A 61 -28.61 3.60 -0.27
CA ILE A 61 -27.21 3.40 0.12
C ILE A 61 -27.11 2.64 1.44
N LEU A 62 -27.93 2.97 2.44
CA LEU A 62 -27.92 2.29 3.74
C LEU A 62 -28.36 0.82 3.66
N TRP A 63 -29.04 0.42 2.57
CA TRP A 63 -29.31 -0.99 2.28
C TRP A 63 -28.05 -1.85 2.31
N TRP A 64 -26.87 -1.31 1.96
CA TRP A 64 -25.60 -2.04 2.02
C TRP A 64 -25.13 -2.29 3.46
N GLU A 65 -25.36 -1.36 4.40
CA GLU A 65 -25.06 -1.59 5.83
C GLU A 65 -25.95 -2.71 6.39
N ASP A 66 -27.25 -2.65 6.08
CA ASP A 66 -28.22 -3.67 6.49
C ASP A 66 -27.89 -5.04 5.87
N THR A 67 -27.46 -5.05 4.60
CA THR A 67 -27.03 -6.27 3.89
C THR A 67 -25.78 -6.88 4.49
N LEU A 68 -24.79 -6.05 4.86
CA LEU A 68 -23.60 -6.55 5.54
C LEU A 68 -23.97 -7.23 6.87
N ALA A 69 -24.80 -6.57 7.68
CA ALA A 69 -25.25 -7.10 8.97
C ALA A 69 -26.09 -8.38 8.83
N ALA A 70 -26.95 -8.46 7.80
CA ALA A 70 -27.82 -9.61 7.56
C ALA A 70 -27.06 -10.83 7.02
N GLN A 71 -26.12 -10.63 6.10
CA GLN A 71 -25.41 -11.71 5.41
C GLN A 71 -24.17 -12.19 6.16
N PHE A 72 -23.51 -11.29 6.89
CA PHE A 72 -22.28 -11.56 7.61
C PHE A 72 -22.42 -11.16 9.10
N PRO A 73 -23.31 -11.79 9.88
CA PRO A 73 -23.55 -11.41 11.28
C PRO A 73 -22.35 -11.66 12.20
N ALA A 74 -21.36 -12.45 11.76
CA ALA A 74 -20.10 -12.67 12.47
C ALA A 74 -19.00 -11.67 12.07
N ASN A 75 -19.25 -10.82 11.07
CA ASN A 75 -18.26 -9.88 10.57
C ASN A 75 -17.95 -8.79 11.61
N THR A 76 -16.66 -8.53 11.81
CA THR A 76 -16.17 -7.47 12.69
C THR A 76 -15.81 -6.19 11.94
N ALA A 77 -15.65 -6.25 10.61
CA ALA A 77 -15.30 -5.11 9.78
C ALA A 77 -16.48 -4.12 9.65
N PRO A 78 -16.37 -2.87 10.12
CA PRO A 78 -17.43 -1.88 9.98
C PRO A 78 -17.54 -1.38 8.56
N LEU A 79 -18.78 -1.06 8.17
CA LEU A 79 -19.15 -0.25 7.03
C LEU A 79 -20.08 0.84 7.54
N GLN A 80 -19.76 2.10 7.26
CA GLN A 80 -20.60 3.24 7.62
C GLN A 80 -20.59 4.28 6.49
N PHE A 81 -21.77 4.62 5.99
CA PHE A 81 -21.96 5.71 5.05
C PHE A 81 -22.27 7.01 5.76
N HIS A 82 -21.61 8.06 5.30
CA HIS A 82 -21.83 9.45 5.71
C HIS A 82 -22.30 10.23 4.49
N PHE A 83 -23.19 11.21 4.68
CA PHE A 83 -23.76 11.97 3.58
C PHE A 83 -23.40 13.45 3.70
N ASP A 84 -22.87 14.01 2.61
CA ASP A 84 -22.75 15.45 2.43
C ASP A 84 -23.85 15.93 1.47
N PHE A 85 -24.79 16.70 2.02
CA PHE A 85 -25.90 17.28 1.28
C PHE A 85 -25.68 18.74 0.88
N THR A 86 -24.48 19.30 1.08
CA THR A 86 -24.19 20.71 0.79
C THR A 86 -24.65 21.12 -0.61
N HIS A 87 -24.40 20.28 -1.61
CA HIS A 87 -24.74 20.52 -3.02
C HIS A 87 -26.14 20.03 -3.44
N ALA A 88 -26.89 19.46 -2.50
CA ALA A 88 -28.31 19.12 -2.65
C ALA A 88 -29.21 20.15 -1.94
N ASP A 89 -28.77 20.71 -0.80
CA ASP A 89 -29.43 21.82 -0.12
C ASP A 89 -29.35 23.13 -0.92
N THR A 90 -28.28 23.28 -1.71
CA THR A 90 -28.13 24.37 -2.67
C THR A 90 -27.79 23.76 -4.04
N PRO A 91 -28.80 23.37 -4.83
CA PRO A 91 -28.60 22.75 -6.14
C PRO A 91 -27.67 23.56 -7.05
N ILE A 92 -26.89 22.86 -7.85
CA ILE A 92 -25.91 23.44 -8.77
C ILE A 92 -26.65 23.95 -10.01
N GLN A 93 -26.49 25.23 -10.30
CA GLN A 93 -27.05 25.85 -11.50
C GLN A 93 -26.32 25.37 -12.76
N THR A 94 -27.06 24.98 -13.79
CA THR A 94 -26.50 24.58 -15.09
C THR A 94 -27.31 25.13 -16.26
N ASP A 95 -26.61 25.50 -17.33
CA ASP A 95 -27.21 25.96 -18.60
C ASP A 95 -27.56 24.79 -19.54
N VAL A 96 -27.63 23.57 -19.00
CA VAL A 96 -28.05 22.34 -19.69
C VAL A 96 -29.02 21.59 -18.80
N GLU A 97 -30.26 21.40 -19.26
CA GLU A 97 -31.23 20.59 -18.52
C GLU A 97 -30.88 19.10 -18.68
N PRO A 98 -30.45 18.38 -17.63
CA PRO A 98 -29.85 17.08 -17.84
C PRO A 98 -30.81 16.04 -18.45
N ILE A 99 -32.06 15.96 -17.97
CA ILE A 99 -33.01 14.92 -18.42
C ILE A 99 -33.46 15.13 -19.88
N ALA A 100 -33.64 16.37 -20.30
CA ALA A 100 -34.08 16.72 -21.66
C ALA A 100 -33.00 16.48 -22.73
N ASN A 101 -31.77 16.14 -22.34
CA ASN A 101 -30.64 15.96 -23.23
C ASN A 101 -30.05 14.54 -23.17
N PRO A 102 -29.27 14.15 -24.18
CA PRO A 102 -28.54 12.88 -24.13
C PRO A 102 -27.66 12.78 -22.89
N SER A 103 -27.66 11.62 -22.24
CA SER A 103 -26.92 11.47 -20.98
C SER A 103 -25.43 11.81 -21.12
N THR A 104 -24.84 11.62 -22.30
CA THR A 104 -23.46 12.00 -22.64
C THR A 104 -23.11 13.48 -22.42
N PHE A 105 -24.12 14.35 -22.37
CA PHE A 105 -23.95 15.78 -22.08
C PHE A 105 -23.46 16.05 -20.65
N PHE A 106 -23.33 15.02 -19.79
CA PHE A 106 -22.69 15.16 -18.49
C PHE A 106 -21.23 15.65 -18.62
N ALA A 107 -20.49 15.14 -19.60
CA ALA A 107 -19.06 15.42 -19.77
C ALA A 107 -18.81 16.59 -20.71
N SER A 108 -19.43 16.55 -21.89
CA SER A 108 -19.28 17.58 -22.93
C SER A 108 -20.41 17.48 -23.95
N TYR A 109 -20.64 18.56 -24.68
CA TYR A 109 -21.60 18.58 -25.78
C TYR A 109 -21.20 19.61 -26.84
N VAL A 110 -21.79 19.51 -28.04
CA VAL A 110 -21.67 20.56 -29.06
C VAL A 110 -22.94 21.39 -29.02
N ASP A 111 -22.79 22.69 -28.72
CA ASP A 111 -23.93 23.60 -28.68
C ASP A 111 -24.61 23.66 -30.06
N PRO A 112 -25.90 23.30 -30.17
CA PRO A 112 -26.58 23.23 -31.45
C PRO A 112 -26.81 24.60 -32.10
N THR A 113 -26.70 25.69 -31.34
CA THR A 113 -26.87 27.07 -31.81
C THR A 113 -25.54 27.61 -32.38
N THR A 114 -24.43 27.32 -31.70
CA THR A 114 -23.12 27.91 -32.04
C THR A 114 -22.19 26.93 -32.78
N GLY A 115 -22.43 25.63 -32.69
CA GLY A 115 -21.56 24.58 -33.20
C GLY A 115 -20.26 24.41 -32.43
N VAL A 116 -20.13 25.02 -31.25
CA VAL A 116 -18.91 25.01 -30.42
C VAL A 116 -19.01 23.92 -29.36
N ALA A 117 -17.91 23.19 -29.16
CA ALA A 117 -17.81 22.21 -28.08
C ALA A 117 -17.76 22.92 -26.72
N GLN A 118 -18.61 22.47 -25.79
CA GLN A 118 -18.71 22.96 -24.42
C GLN A 118 -18.52 21.81 -23.43
N HIS A 119 -18.10 22.12 -22.21
CA HIS A 119 -18.16 21.16 -21.11
C HIS A 119 -19.62 20.94 -20.67
N GLY A 120 -19.89 19.74 -20.19
CA GLY A 120 -21.20 19.30 -19.75
C GLY A 120 -21.60 19.76 -18.36
N TRP A 121 -22.80 19.39 -17.93
CA TRP A 121 -23.38 19.85 -16.67
C TRP A 121 -22.62 19.40 -15.40
N ILE A 122 -21.85 18.30 -15.43
CA ILE A 122 -20.96 17.94 -14.29
C ILE A 122 -19.84 18.97 -14.12
N TYR A 123 -19.41 19.63 -15.19
CA TYR A 123 -18.37 20.65 -15.11
C TYR A 123 -18.83 21.96 -14.51
N ASP A 124 -20.13 22.24 -14.49
CA ASP A 124 -20.65 23.39 -13.75
C ASP A 124 -20.47 23.17 -12.24
N PHE A 125 -20.69 21.95 -11.77
CA PHE A 125 -20.36 21.54 -10.41
C PHE A 125 -18.86 21.58 -10.14
N LEU A 126 -18.04 20.88 -10.96
CA LEU A 126 -16.59 20.78 -10.74
C LEU A 126 -15.91 22.16 -10.73
N ARG A 127 -16.35 23.07 -11.60
CA ARG A 127 -15.87 24.47 -11.61
C ARG A 127 -16.27 25.22 -10.35
N GLN A 128 -17.50 25.03 -9.86
CA GLN A 128 -17.97 25.65 -8.62
C GLN A 128 -17.16 25.20 -7.41
N VAL A 129 -16.74 23.93 -7.37
CA VAL A 129 -15.92 23.37 -6.28
C VAL A 129 -14.41 23.50 -6.50
N GLY A 130 -13.97 24.02 -7.66
CA GLY A 130 -12.56 24.26 -7.97
C GLY A 130 -11.76 23.01 -8.38
N HIS A 131 -12.43 22.00 -8.94
CA HIS A 131 -11.85 20.72 -9.39
C HIS A 131 -12.07 20.49 -10.89
N ASP A 132 -11.90 21.50 -11.73
CA ASP A 132 -12.02 21.38 -13.21
C ASP A 132 -10.67 21.51 -13.94
N ALA A 133 -9.57 21.26 -13.22
CA ALA A 133 -8.22 21.62 -13.65
C ALA A 133 -7.76 20.88 -14.92
N THR A 134 -8.21 19.65 -15.13
CA THR A 134 -7.72 18.80 -16.24
C THR A 134 -8.64 18.79 -17.45
N GLY A 135 -9.93 19.13 -17.25
CA GLY A 135 -10.95 18.93 -18.28
C GLY A 135 -11.24 17.45 -18.55
N ASN A 136 -10.76 16.53 -17.69
CA ASN A 136 -11.12 15.12 -17.69
C ASN A 136 -11.89 14.74 -16.43
N PHE A 137 -13.17 14.42 -16.60
CA PHE A 137 -14.08 14.19 -15.49
C PHE A 137 -13.61 13.04 -14.59
N ASN A 138 -12.86 12.07 -15.12
CA ASN A 138 -12.37 10.94 -14.34
C ASN A 138 -11.30 11.36 -13.33
N GLN A 139 -10.43 12.30 -13.69
CA GLN A 139 -9.38 12.83 -12.81
C GLN A 139 -9.98 13.87 -11.86
N ASP A 140 -10.72 14.80 -12.44
CA ASP A 140 -11.33 15.92 -11.74
C ASP A 140 -12.30 15.48 -10.63
N ILE A 141 -13.19 14.51 -10.88
CA ILE A 141 -14.12 14.02 -9.85
C ILE A 141 -13.41 13.22 -8.75
N ARG A 142 -12.34 12.48 -9.09
CA ARG A 142 -11.54 11.75 -8.09
C ARG A 142 -10.74 12.71 -7.23
N ALA A 143 -10.21 13.80 -7.81
CA ALA A 143 -9.55 14.85 -7.05
C ALA A 143 -10.51 15.50 -6.04
N PHE A 144 -11.75 15.79 -6.47
CA PHE A 144 -12.80 16.25 -5.56
C PHE A 144 -13.11 15.23 -4.48
N ASN A 145 -13.44 13.99 -4.83
CA ASN A 145 -13.76 12.93 -3.86
C ASN A 145 -12.59 12.67 -2.88
N HIS A 146 -11.35 12.72 -3.37
CA HIS A 146 -10.17 12.62 -2.53
C HIS A 146 -10.11 13.75 -1.49
N GLN A 147 -10.33 14.99 -1.90
CA GLN A 147 -10.42 16.11 -0.97
C GLN A 147 -11.55 15.90 0.05
N GLN A 148 -12.71 15.41 -0.39
CA GLN A 148 -13.84 15.17 0.49
C GLN A 148 -13.53 14.14 1.58
N ARG A 149 -12.93 12.99 1.23
CA ARG A 149 -12.53 12.02 2.27
C ARG A 149 -11.47 12.55 3.24
N LEU A 150 -10.57 13.43 2.78
CA LEU A 150 -9.60 14.10 3.65
C LEU A 150 -10.27 15.08 4.61
N ALA A 151 -11.22 15.88 4.10
CA ALA A 151 -11.94 16.89 4.89
C ALA A 151 -12.84 16.26 5.96
N HIS A 152 -13.43 15.09 5.67
CA HIS A 152 -14.37 14.41 6.56
C HIS A 152 -13.75 13.27 7.37
N GLY A 153 -12.49 12.90 7.09
CA GLY A 153 -11.81 11.84 7.80
C GLY A 153 -12.32 10.43 7.46
N THR A 154 -12.82 10.21 6.24
CA THR A 154 -13.33 8.91 5.77
C THR A 154 -12.28 8.12 4.98
N ASP A 155 -12.47 6.81 4.85
CA ASP A 155 -11.59 5.92 4.07
C ASP A 155 -11.81 6.14 2.56
N TRP A 156 -13.09 6.24 2.18
CA TRP A 156 -13.57 6.33 0.80
C TRP A 156 -14.46 7.56 0.59
N ALA A 157 -14.63 7.94 -0.67
CA ALA A 157 -15.62 8.94 -1.06
C ALA A 157 -16.05 8.77 -2.52
N PHE A 158 -17.33 9.03 -2.80
CA PHE A 158 -17.84 9.15 -4.16
C PHE A 158 -18.97 10.17 -4.27
N THR A 159 -19.28 10.58 -5.49
CA THR A 159 -20.33 11.58 -5.76
C THR A 159 -21.58 10.93 -6.37
N VAL A 160 -22.76 11.39 -5.97
CA VAL A 160 -24.05 11.01 -6.56
C VAL A 160 -24.67 12.23 -7.20
N PHE A 161 -24.92 12.18 -8.51
CA PHE A 161 -25.70 13.21 -9.20
C PHE A 161 -27.14 12.74 -9.34
N VAL A 162 -28.09 13.53 -8.83
CA VAL A 162 -29.51 13.27 -9.03
C VAL A 162 -30.07 14.30 -10.00
N VAL A 163 -30.72 13.79 -11.04
CA VAL A 163 -31.32 14.59 -12.12
C VAL A 163 -32.83 14.67 -11.88
N ASN A 164 -33.39 15.87 -11.95
CA ASN A 164 -34.84 16.04 -11.86
C ASN A 164 -35.52 15.53 -13.15
N ASP A 165 -36.56 14.74 -12.98
CA ASP A 165 -37.38 14.10 -14.03
C ASP A 165 -38.87 14.18 -13.67
N GLU A 166 -39.27 15.16 -12.85
CA GLU A 166 -40.64 15.27 -12.35
C GLU A 166 -41.66 15.53 -13.46
N ASN A 167 -41.30 16.36 -14.44
CA ASN A 167 -42.15 16.71 -15.59
C ASN A 167 -41.81 15.90 -16.85
N ASP A 168 -40.84 15.01 -16.77
CA ASP A 168 -40.48 14.10 -17.85
C ASP A 168 -41.41 12.88 -17.92
N ALA A 169 -41.94 12.60 -19.12
CA ALA A 169 -43.04 11.66 -19.28
C ALA A 169 -42.63 10.18 -19.22
N ASP A 170 -41.37 9.86 -19.57
CA ASP A 170 -40.87 8.48 -19.60
C ASP A 170 -39.77 8.19 -18.55
N GLY A 171 -39.33 9.23 -17.84
CA GLY A 171 -38.28 9.21 -16.84
C GLY A 171 -36.95 8.77 -17.45
N MET A 172 -36.65 9.23 -18.67
CA MET A 172 -35.45 8.86 -19.42
C MET A 172 -34.71 10.08 -19.95
N PHE A 173 -33.39 9.95 -20.03
CA PHE A 173 -32.59 10.89 -20.81
C PHE A 173 -32.99 10.83 -22.29
N ALA A 174 -32.83 11.95 -23.00
CA ALA A 174 -33.02 11.95 -24.44
C ALA A 174 -32.06 10.97 -25.14
N PRO A 175 -32.39 10.47 -26.35
CA PRO A 175 -31.56 9.48 -27.03
C PRO A 175 -30.12 9.96 -27.29
N GLY A 176 -29.12 9.20 -26.83
CA GLY A 176 -27.69 9.45 -27.13
C GLY A 176 -26.76 9.16 -25.95
N GLY A 177 -26.79 7.93 -25.45
CA GLY A 177 -26.05 7.50 -24.26
C GLY A 177 -26.86 6.47 -23.48
N PHE A 178 -26.74 6.54 -22.16
CA PHE A 178 -27.57 5.78 -21.23
C PHE A 178 -28.98 6.36 -21.17
N SER A 179 -29.99 5.50 -21.10
CA SER A 179 -31.39 5.96 -21.04
C SER A 179 -31.83 6.37 -19.65
N ARG A 180 -31.21 5.87 -18.57
CA ARG A 180 -31.61 6.13 -17.18
C ARG A 180 -30.37 6.24 -16.28
N ALA A 181 -30.40 5.66 -15.08
CA ALA A 181 -29.26 5.66 -14.17
C ALA A 181 -28.05 4.95 -14.79
N PHE A 182 -26.86 5.41 -14.42
CA PHE A 182 -25.58 4.85 -14.85
C PHE A 182 -24.47 5.22 -13.88
N ALA A 183 -23.42 4.40 -13.83
CA ALA A 183 -22.27 4.61 -12.97
C ALA A 183 -20.93 4.59 -13.72
N TYR A 184 -20.00 5.37 -13.20
CA TYR A 184 -18.57 5.22 -13.47
C TYR A 184 -17.92 4.60 -12.24
N ALA A 185 -17.52 3.33 -12.36
CA ALA A 185 -17.12 2.50 -11.23
C ALA A 185 -15.88 2.98 -10.44
N GLY A 186 -15.71 2.44 -9.24
CA GLY A 186 -14.50 2.56 -8.42
C GLY A 186 -14.36 3.91 -7.72
N GLY A 187 -15.42 4.37 -7.06
CA GLY A 187 -15.41 5.61 -6.28
C GLY A 187 -15.42 6.92 -7.09
N ARG A 188 -15.85 6.91 -8.35
CA ARG A 188 -16.04 8.15 -9.14
C ARG A 188 -17.41 8.75 -8.82
N PHE A 189 -18.40 8.41 -9.63
CA PHE A 189 -19.76 8.88 -9.44
C PHE A 189 -20.75 7.98 -10.16
N PHE A 190 -22.01 8.10 -9.75
CA PHE A 190 -23.13 7.65 -10.55
C PHE A 190 -24.18 8.74 -10.70
N VAL A 191 -25.05 8.57 -11.67
CA VAL A 191 -26.14 9.48 -12.02
C VAL A 191 -27.44 8.71 -11.93
N SER A 192 -28.48 9.29 -11.32
CA SER A 192 -29.82 8.72 -11.35
C SER A 192 -30.89 9.80 -11.53
N PRO A 193 -31.90 9.60 -12.39
CA PRO A 193 -33.14 10.38 -12.32
C PRO A 193 -33.81 10.25 -10.94
N ALA A 194 -34.45 11.31 -10.48
CA ALA A 194 -35.05 11.42 -9.14
C ALA A 194 -36.25 10.48 -8.95
N GLY A 195 -36.98 10.18 -10.02
CA GLY A 195 -38.14 9.30 -10.05
C GLY A 195 -37.83 7.83 -9.79
N ARG A 196 -36.56 7.43 -9.90
CA ARG A 196 -36.11 6.04 -9.67
C ARG A 196 -36.36 5.57 -8.22
N PRO A 197 -36.56 4.26 -8.00
CA PRO A 197 -36.72 3.70 -6.65
C PRO A 197 -35.37 3.64 -5.90
N PRO A 198 -35.38 3.59 -4.55
CA PRO A 198 -34.18 3.41 -3.71
C PRO A 198 -33.28 2.24 -4.14
N SER A 199 -33.87 1.13 -4.63
CA SER A 199 -33.11 -0.03 -5.12
C SER A 199 -32.21 0.29 -6.32
N THR A 200 -32.51 1.33 -7.11
CA THR A 200 -31.59 1.82 -8.15
C THR A 200 -30.34 2.44 -7.52
N PHE A 201 -30.48 3.24 -6.47
CA PHE A 201 -29.33 3.83 -5.78
C PHE A 201 -28.45 2.75 -5.13
N ALA A 202 -29.05 1.70 -4.56
CA ALA A 202 -28.32 0.54 -4.05
C ALA A 202 -27.51 -0.17 -5.15
N HIS A 203 -28.13 -0.40 -6.30
CA HIS A 203 -27.49 -0.98 -7.49
C HIS A 203 -26.29 -0.15 -7.94
N GLU A 204 -26.48 1.16 -8.17
CA GLU A 204 -25.40 2.03 -8.64
C GLU A 204 -24.25 2.17 -7.62
N THR A 205 -24.55 2.10 -6.32
CA THR A 205 -23.52 2.07 -5.27
C THR A 205 -22.64 0.83 -5.35
N GLY A 206 -23.15 -0.32 -5.82
CA GLY A 206 -22.33 -1.51 -6.07
C GLY A 206 -21.17 -1.22 -7.05
N HIS A 207 -21.43 -0.45 -8.11
CA HIS A 207 -20.39 -0.05 -9.06
C HIS A 207 -19.33 0.85 -8.45
N MET A 208 -19.66 1.65 -7.41
CA MET A 208 -18.65 2.46 -6.71
C MET A 208 -17.55 1.61 -6.07
N PHE A 209 -17.80 0.31 -5.91
CA PHE A 209 -16.83 -0.67 -5.44
C PHE A 209 -16.66 -1.82 -6.44
N TRP A 210 -16.67 -1.48 -7.74
CA TRP A 210 -16.31 -2.35 -8.86
C TRP A 210 -17.26 -3.51 -9.18
N ALA A 211 -18.42 -3.61 -8.53
CA ALA A 211 -19.41 -4.61 -8.94
C ALA A 211 -19.78 -4.44 -10.42
N LEU A 212 -20.00 -5.55 -11.11
CA LEU A 212 -20.41 -5.57 -12.52
C LEU A 212 -21.90 -5.84 -12.63
N ASP A 213 -22.51 -5.33 -13.69
CA ASP A 213 -23.87 -5.67 -14.05
C ASP A 213 -24.03 -7.15 -14.40
N GLU A 214 -25.18 -7.71 -14.06
CA GLU A 214 -25.45 -9.14 -14.25
C GLU A 214 -26.56 -9.42 -15.28
N TYR A 215 -27.19 -8.38 -15.83
CA TYR A 215 -28.26 -8.50 -16.82
C TYR A 215 -27.73 -8.43 -18.26
N PRO A 216 -28.53 -8.84 -19.28
CA PRO A 216 -28.06 -8.91 -20.66
C PRO A 216 -27.65 -7.54 -21.25
N GLY A 217 -26.51 -7.53 -21.96
CA GLY A 217 -26.10 -6.42 -22.84
C GLY A 217 -25.01 -5.50 -22.30
N VAL A 218 -24.66 -5.64 -21.03
CA VAL A 218 -23.65 -4.85 -20.33
C VAL A 218 -22.41 -5.72 -20.08
N SER A 219 -22.26 -6.30 -18.90
CA SER A 219 -21.15 -7.21 -18.59
C SER A 219 -21.34 -8.65 -19.09
N SER A 220 -20.44 -9.56 -18.72
CA SER A 220 -20.51 -10.98 -19.10
C SER A 220 -19.94 -11.92 -18.05
N TYR A 221 -20.31 -13.19 -18.15
CA TYR A 221 -19.84 -14.27 -17.28
C TYR A 221 -18.31 -14.37 -17.19
N ASN A 222 -17.58 -13.99 -18.24
CA ASN A 222 -16.11 -14.06 -18.27
C ASN A 222 -15.43 -12.76 -17.80
N ALA A 223 -16.21 -11.71 -17.51
CA ALA A 223 -15.66 -10.47 -16.99
C ALA A 223 -15.22 -10.66 -15.53
N HIS A 224 -14.16 -9.96 -15.14
CA HIS A 224 -13.63 -9.98 -13.78
C HIS A 224 -13.40 -8.55 -13.29
N ARG A 225 -13.68 -8.27 -12.02
CA ARG A 225 -13.50 -6.95 -11.38
C ARG A 225 -13.32 -7.10 -9.87
N GLY A 226 -13.01 -5.99 -9.20
CA GLY A 226 -12.91 -5.90 -7.76
C GLY A 226 -11.56 -6.32 -7.22
N TYR A 227 -11.33 -6.08 -5.94
CA TYR A 227 -10.02 -6.22 -5.29
C TYR A 227 -9.34 -7.58 -5.51
N TYR A 228 -10.15 -8.65 -5.59
CA TYR A 228 -9.68 -10.03 -5.79
C TYR A 228 -9.63 -10.49 -7.26
N ASN A 229 -9.98 -9.62 -8.21
CA ASN A 229 -10.24 -9.96 -9.62
C ASN A 229 -11.35 -11.02 -9.76
N THR A 230 -12.46 -10.83 -9.08
CA THR A 230 -13.56 -11.80 -9.00
C THR A 230 -14.30 -11.90 -10.33
N GLN A 231 -14.57 -13.13 -10.80
CA GLN A 231 -15.37 -13.38 -11.99
C GLN A 231 -16.86 -13.09 -11.78
N ASN A 232 -17.53 -12.53 -12.79
CA ASN A 232 -18.97 -12.25 -12.77
C ASN A 232 -19.84 -13.49 -13.01
N LEU A 233 -19.84 -14.43 -12.06
CA LEU A 233 -20.52 -15.72 -12.21
C LEU A 233 -22.05 -15.61 -12.36
N ASN A 234 -22.65 -14.51 -11.91
CA ASN A 234 -24.11 -14.30 -11.98
C ASN A 234 -24.57 -13.58 -13.26
N ALA A 235 -23.67 -13.20 -14.17
CA ALA A 235 -24.04 -12.56 -15.42
C ALA A 235 -24.76 -13.50 -16.39
N VAL A 236 -25.79 -12.97 -17.07
CA VAL A 236 -26.55 -13.71 -18.09
C VAL A 236 -25.76 -13.90 -19.39
N ARG A 237 -25.01 -12.87 -19.82
CA ARG A 237 -24.29 -12.90 -21.10
C ARG A 237 -23.10 -13.85 -21.02
N ASN A 238 -22.96 -14.73 -22.01
CA ASN A 238 -21.90 -15.76 -22.09
C ASN A 238 -21.89 -16.76 -20.93
N ASN A 239 -22.99 -16.88 -20.16
CA ASN A 239 -23.11 -17.88 -19.12
C ASN A 239 -23.05 -19.30 -19.72
N PRO A 240 -22.36 -20.26 -19.09
CA PRO A 240 -22.36 -21.66 -19.53
C PRO A 240 -23.76 -22.30 -19.52
N ILE A 241 -24.65 -21.82 -18.65
CA ILE A 241 -26.05 -22.21 -18.64
C ILE A 241 -26.77 -21.42 -19.75
N PRO A 242 -27.50 -22.08 -20.66
CA PRO A 242 -28.24 -21.39 -21.73
C PRO A 242 -29.11 -20.26 -21.18
N THR A 243 -29.08 -19.09 -21.81
CA THR A 243 -29.82 -17.90 -21.37
C THR A 243 -31.30 -18.18 -21.11
N SER A 244 -31.92 -19.02 -21.96
CA SER A 244 -33.34 -19.42 -21.81
C SER A 244 -33.63 -20.20 -20.52
N VAL A 245 -32.60 -20.76 -19.88
CA VAL A 245 -32.69 -21.45 -18.59
C VAL A 245 -32.18 -20.55 -17.48
N PHE A 246 -31.03 -19.90 -17.67
CA PHE A 246 -30.37 -19.15 -16.60
C PHE A 246 -31.23 -18.03 -16.02
N VAL A 247 -31.94 -17.25 -16.86
CA VAL A 247 -32.80 -16.15 -16.39
C VAL A 247 -33.95 -16.58 -15.48
N THR A 248 -34.32 -17.87 -15.48
CA THR A 248 -35.39 -18.40 -14.60
C THR A 248 -34.85 -18.94 -13.27
N ILE A 249 -33.53 -19.09 -13.15
CA ILE A 249 -32.84 -19.61 -11.96
C ILE A 249 -31.71 -18.68 -11.47
N GLN A 250 -31.60 -17.48 -12.04
CA GLN A 250 -30.57 -16.51 -11.69
C GLN A 250 -30.67 -16.22 -10.18
N PRO A 251 -29.57 -16.40 -9.42
CA PRO A 251 -29.49 -15.95 -8.03
C PRO A 251 -29.92 -14.49 -7.85
N ASP A 252 -30.64 -14.22 -6.75
CA ASP A 252 -31.04 -12.87 -6.34
C ASP A 252 -29.79 -11.98 -6.23
N SER A 253 -29.80 -10.84 -6.92
CA SER A 253 -28.75 -9.85 -6.82
C SER A 253 -29.26 -8.43 -7.07
N ILE A 254 -28.71 -7.51 -6.29
CA ILE A 254 -28.93 -6.08 -6.51
C ILE A 254 -28.33 -5.61 -7.83
N MET A 255 -27.33 -6.29 -8.39
CA MET A 255 -26.67 -5.97 -9.68
C MET A 255 -27.37 -6.60 -10.90
N SER A 256 -28.49 -7.30 -10.67
CA SER A 256 -29.35 -7.84 -11.72
C SER A 256 -30.44 -6.83 -12.11
N LYS A 257 -31.41 -7.26 -12.93
CA LYS A 257 -32.64 -6.48 -13.18
C LYS A 257 -33.86 -7.36 -13.01
N ASP A 258 -35.02 -6.73 -12.81
CA ASP A 258 -36.30 -7.41 -12.90
C ASP A 258 -36.70 -7.56 -14.37
N TYR A 259 -36.95 -8.80 -14.79
CA TYR A 259 -37.32 -9.08 -16.17
C TYR A 259 -38.83 -8.93 -16.38
N THR A 260 -39.21 -8.14 -17.38
CA THR A 260 -40.60 -8.10 -17.82
C THR A 260 -40.97 -9.40 -18.57
N ARG A 261 -42.27 -9.71 -18.60
CA ARG A 261 -42.79 -10.86 -19.38
C ARG A 261 -42.37 -10.83 -20.85
N GLN A 262 -42.34 -9.64 -21.45
CA GLN A 262 -41.97 -9.49 -22.87
C GLN A 262 -40.48 -9.78 -23.10
N GLU A 263 -39.61 -9.30 -22.21
CA GLU A 263 -38.17 -9.61 -22.26
C GLU A 263 -37.91 -11.09 -22.05
N LEU A 264 -38.61 -11.74 -21.11
CA LEU A 264 -38.50 -13.19 -20.91
C LEU A 264 -38.91 -13.95 -22.16
N ILE A 265 -40.05 -13.62 -22.78
CA ILE A 265 -40.48 -14.25 -24.04
C ILE A 265 -39.42 -14.09 -25.14
N HIS A 266 -38.82 -12.90 -25.24
CA HIS A 266 -37.77 -12.61 -26.21
C HIS A 266 -36.50 -13.46 -25.96
N LEU A 267 -36.09 -13.60 -24.69
CA LEU A 267 -34.90 -14.34 -24.29
C LEU A 267 -35.09 -15.87 -24.30
N THR A 268 -36.30 -16.37 -24.00
CA THR A 268 -36.60 -17.81 -23.89
C THR A 268 -37.20 -18.42 -25.15
N GLY A 269 -37.54 -17.62 -26.17
CA GLY A 269 -38.12 -18.11 -27.42
C GLY A 269 -39.58 -18.56 -27.31
N GLY A 270 -40.33 -18.00 -26.35
CA GLY A 270 -41.80 -18.16 -26.26
C GLY A 270 -42.32 -19.32 -25.41
N GLN A 271 -41.47 -20.01 -24.64
CA GLN A 271 -41.93 -20.89 -23.57
C GLN A 271 -41.99 -20.08 -22.27
N TRP A 272 -43.15 -19.49 -21.98
CA TRP A 272 -43.39 -18.76 -20.74
C TRP A 272 -44.38 -19.53 -19.87
N GLN A 273 -44.01 -19.84 -18.62
CA GLN A 273 -44.92 -20.35 -17.58
C GLN A 273 -45.37 -19.19 -16.67
N GLU A 274 -46.60 -19.28 -16.12
CA GLU A 274 -47.21 -18.19 -15.32
C GLU A 274 -46.39 -17.76 -14.09
N ASP A 275 -45.48 -18.61 -13.62
CA ASP A 275 -44.61 -18.37 -12.46
C ASP A 275 -43.20 -17.83 -12.83
N GLU A 276 -42.93 -17.46 -14.09
CA GLU A 276 -41.57 -17.14 -14.59
C GLU A 276 -41.16 -15.66 -14.56
N GLY A 277 -42.06 -14.74 -14.19
CA GLY A 277 -41.66 -13.36 -13.90
C GLY A 277 -40.91 -13.29 -12.57
N ARG A 278 -39.57 -13.42 -12.59
CA ARG A 278 -38.75 -13.36 -11.37
C ARG A 278 -38.26 -11.93 -11.12
N PRO A 279 -38.68 -11.32 -10.01
CA PRO A 279 -38.24 -9.97 -9.66
C PRO A 279 -36.90 -10.10 -8.90
N VAL A 280 -35.85 -10.51 -9.61
CA VAL A 280 -34.52 -10.86 -9.08
C VAL A 280 -33.91 -9.73 -8.26
N LEU A 281 -33.98 -8.50 -8.78
CA LEU A 281 -33.47 -7.30 -8.08
C LEU A 281 -34.39 -6.91 -6.93
N THR A 282 -35.71 -6.95 -7.12
CA THR A 282 -36.64 -6.62 -6.03
C THR A 282 -36.54 -7.62 -4.87
N TRP A 283 -36.34 -8.91 -5.14
CA TRP A 283 -36.11 -9.90 -4.09
C TRP A 283 -34.78 -9.73 -3.39
N ALA A 284 -33.73 -9.38 -4.13
CA ALA A 284 -32.45 -8.99 -3.55
C ALA A 284 -32.63 -7.83 -2.57
N TRP A 285 -33.30 -6.77 -3.01
CA TRP A 285 -33.65 -5.59 -2.22
C TRP A 285 -34.43 -5.95 -0.95
N GLU A 286 -35.57 -6.64 -1.08
CA GLU A 286 -36.46 -6.99 0.04
C GLU A 286 -35.83 -7.92 1.08
N ARG A 287 -34.80 -8.69 0.69
CA ARG A 287 -34.16 -9.70 1.55
C ARG A 287 -32.76 -9.31 2.01
N ASN A 288 -32.28 -8.12 1.67
CA ASN A 288 -30.90 -7.69 1.93
C ASN A 288 -29.90 -8.76 1.48
N THR A 289 -29.96 -9.12 0.19
CA THR A 289 -29.08 -10.15 -0.39
C THR A 289 -28.50 -9.78 -1.74
N SER A 290 -27.34 -10.34 -2.05
CA SER A 290 -26.79 -10.33 -3.40
C SER A 290 -26.04 -11.63 -3.73
N ALA A 291 -25.69 -11.82 -5.00
CA ALA A 291 -24.95 -12.99 -5.45
C ALA A 291 -23.53 -13.01 -4.84
N PRO A 292 -22.98 -14.19 -4.45
CA PRO A 292 -21.65 -14.27 -3.84
C PRO A 292 -20.52 -13.66 -4.68
N SER A 293 -20.56 -13.78 -6.01
CA SER A 293 -19.57 -13.14 -6.89
C SER A 293 -19.63 -11.62 -6.82
N THR A 294 -20.82 -11.04 -6.71
CA THR A 294 -21.01 -9.59 -6.55
C THR A 294 -20.47 -9.11 -5.21
N LEU A 295 -20.77 -9.85 -4.12
CA LEU A 295 -20.27 -9.52 -2.78
C LEU A 295 -18.74 -9.59 -2.73
N ALA A 296 -18.14 -10.61 -3.36
CA ALA A 296 -16.69 -10.71 -3.46
C ALA A 296 -16.08 -9.57 -4.33
N MET A 297 -16.74 -9.12 -5.40
CA MET A 297 -16.24 -7.95 -6.19
C MET A 297 -16.13 -6.68 -5.35
N ILE A 298 -17.12 -6.42 -4.48
CA ILE A 298 -17.10 -5.26 -3.57
C ILE A 298 -16.20 -5.48 -2.34
N GLY A 299 -15.47 -6.60 -2.26
CA GLY A 299 -14.50 -6.89 -1.20
C GLY A 299 -15.01 -7.79 -0.07
N TRP A 300 -16.27 -8.22 -0.10
CA TRP A 300 -16.85 -9.11 0.92
C TRP A 300 -16.61 -10.57 0.57
N GLN A 301 -15.38 -11.02 0.84
CA GLN A 301 -14.95 -12.40 0.73
C GLN A 301 -14.23 -12.77 2.02
N ASP A 302 -14.68 -13.82 2.70
CA ASP A 302 -14.03 -14.39 3.88
C ASP A 302 -13.72 -15.86 3.57
N THR A 303 -12.51 -16.11 3.09
CA THR A 303 -12.08 -17.44 2.67
C THR A 303 -11.81 -18.35 3.88
N SER A 304 -11.43 -17.78 5.02
CA SER A 304 -11.07 -18.55 6.22
C SER A 304 -12.28 -18.89 7.11
N GLY A 305 -13.39 -18.16 6.96
CA GLY A 305 -14.61 -18.30 7.75
C GLY A 305 -14.46 -17.81 9.18
N ASN A 306 -13.49 -16.92 9.45
CA ASN A 306 -13.22 -16.39 10.79
C ASN A 306 -14.01 -15.11 11.11
N GLY A 307 -14.81 -14.59 10.17
CA GLY A 307 -15.56 -13.36 10.32
C GLY A 307 -14.78 -12.09 9.97
N ILE A 308 -13.64 -12.21 9.28
CA ILE A 308 -12.84 -11.08 8.80
C ILE A 308 -12.67 -11.25 7.29
N PHE A 309 -13.00 -10.21 6.52
CA PHE A 309 -12.83 -10.29 5.06
C PHE A 309 -11.36 -10.30 4.66
N ASP A 310 -11.03 -11.02 3.59
CA ASP A 310 -9.67 -11.30 3.11
C ASP A 310 -8.84 -10.03 2.88
N ALA A 311 -9.47 -8.94 2.39
CA ALA A 311 -8.81 -7.64 2.23
C ALA A 311 -8.29 -7.03 3.55
N LEU A 312 -8.89 -7.42 4.67
CA LEU A 312 -8.50 -6.98 6.02
C LEU A 312 -7.80 -8.09 6.81
N ASP A 313 -7.94 -9.36 6.44
CA ASP A 313 -7.35 -10.49 7.18
C ASP A 313 -5.88 -10.76 6.81
N VAL A 314 -5.05 -9.71 6.94
CA VAL A 314 -3.61 -9.81 6.71
C VAL A 314 -2.86 -9.54 8.02
N PRO A 315 -2.16 -10.55 8.58
CA PRO A 315 -1.43 -10.38 9.82
C PRO A 315 -0.42 -9.23 9.76
N PHE A 316 -0.28 -8.51 10.87
CA PHE A 316 0.71 -7.43 10.94
C PHE A 316 2.13 -7.99 10.95
N SER A 317 3.08 -7.21 10.47
CA SER A 317 4.49 -7.49 10.72
C SER A 317 4.81 -7.17 12.19
N LEU A 318 5.67 -7.97 12.81
CA LEU A 318 6.28 -7.68 14.11
C LEU A 318 7.75 -8.06 14.03
N THR A 319 8.63 -7.16 14.42
CA THR A 319 10.06 -7.41 14.58
C THR A 319 10.51 -6.86 15.90
N GLY A 320 11.51 -7.46 16.52
CA GLY A 320 12.06 -6.91 17.76
C GLY A 320 12.83 -7.94 18.55
N SER A 321 13.29 -7.50 19.70
CA SER A 321 14.02 -8.31 20.66
C SER A 321 13.65 -7.90 22.07
N GLY A 322 13.76 -8.84 23.00
CA GLY A 322 13.52 -8.58 24.41
C GLY A 322 14.45 -9.36 25.32
N TYR A 323 14.55 -8.86 26.54
CA TYR A 323 15.40 -9.39 27.60
C TYR A 323 14.83 -9.01 28.97
N LEU A 324 15.24 -9.75 30.00
CA LEU A 324 14.92 -9.41 31.39
C LEU A 324 15.89 -8.36 31.93
N ASP A 325 15.38 -7.19 32.32
CA ASP A 325 16.10 -6.23 33.15
C ASP A 325 15.91 -6.59 34.63
N VAL A 326 16.85 -7.36 35.15
CA VAL A 326 16.67 -8.01 36.45
C VAL A 326 16.85 -7.04 37.61
N ARG A 327 17.53 -5.91 37.41
CA ARG A 327 17.64 -4.87 38.45
C ARG A 327 16.28 -4.29 38.81
N ASN A 328 15.38 -4.26 37.83
CA ASN A 328 14.05 -3.69 37.96
C ASN A 328 12.95 -4.76 37.94
N GLU A 329 13.29 -6.05 37.76
CA GLU A 329 12.33 -7.16 37.56
C GLU A 329 11.32 -6.90 36.43
N VAL A 330 11.79 -6.23 35.36
CA VAL A 330 10.97 -5.84 34.20
C VAL A 330 11.48 -6.55 32.96
N TYR A 331 10.58 -7.23 32.23
CA TYR A 331 10.90 -7.70 30.89
C TYR A 331 10.77 -6.54 29.89
N ARG A 332 11.83 -6.27 29.13
CA ARG A 332 11.84 -5.22 28.12
C ARG A 332 11.73 -5.81 26.73
N PHE A 333 10.93 -5.18 25.88
CA PHE A 333 10.85 -5.51 24.45
C PHE A 333 10.97 -4.24 23.62
N VAL A 334 11.90 -4.22 22.67
CA VAL A 334 12.01 -3.14 21.67
C VAL A 334 11.87 -3.73 20.29
N GLY A 335 11.02 -3.09 19.49
CA GLY A 335 10.68 -3.59 18.18
C GLY A 335 9.90 -2.60 17.35
N GLN A 336 9.32 -3.13 16.27
CA GLN A 336 8.46 -2.40 15.36
C GLN A 336 7.33 -3.32 14.93
N SER A 337 6.15 -2.74 14.73
CA SER A 337 5.02 -3.41 14.08
C SER A 337 4.47 -2.52 12.99
N ALA A 338 4.00 -3.13 11.89
CA ALA A 338 3.34 -2.43 10.80
C ALA A 338 2.22 -3.28 10.21
N VAL A 339 1.10 -2.65 9.86
CA VAL A 339 0.03 -3.29 9.09
C VAL A 339 0.56 -3.77 7.74
N GLN A 340 -0.09 -4.77 7.17
CA GLN A 340 0.24 -5.36 5.89
C GLN A 340 -0.99 -5.33 5.00
N THR A 341 -0.79 -5.49 3.70
CA THR A 341 -1.84 -5.38 2.69
C THR A 341 -1.93 -6.64 1.87
N LEU A 342 -3.14 -7.03 1.48
CA LEU A 342 -3.34 -8.06 0.48
C LEU A 342 -3.08 -7.45 -0.91
N PRO A 343 -2.34 -8.11 -1.83
CA PRO A 343 -2.15 -7.57 -3.17
C PRO A 343 -3.47 -7.36 -3.91
N ASN A 344 -3.70 -6.14 -4.39
CA ASN A 344 -4.87 -5.81 -5.20
C ASN A 344 -4.68 -6.40 -6.61
N ARG A 345 -5.64 -7.23 -7.02
CA ARG A 345 -5.63 -7.94 -8.31
C ARG A 345 -6.65 -7.39 -9.30
N ASN A 346 -7.37 -6.33 -8.95
CA ASN A 346 -8.42 -5.77 -9.78
C ASN A 346 -7.97 -5.56 -11.22
N SER A 347 -8.79 -5.95 -12.19
CA SER A 347 -8.49 -5.82 -13.62
C SER A 347 -8.58 -4.39 -14.14
N SER A 348 -9.09 -3.46 -13.34
CA SER A 348 -9.15 -2.02 -13.62
C SER A 348 -8.84 -1.21 -12.35
N GLY A 349 -8.69 0.10 -12.51
CA GLY A 349 -8.36 1.01 -11.41
C GLY A 349 -6.87 1.03 -11.09
N PRO A 350 -6.47 1.74 -10.03
CA PRO A 350 -5.06 1.97 -9.73
C PRO A 350 -4.31 0.72 -9.26
N GLN A 351 -5.02 -0.33 -8.81
CA GLN A 351 -4.44 -1.58 -8.30
C GLN A 351 -3.52 -1.37 -7.09
N SER A 352 -3.79 -0.36 -6.27
CA SER A 352 -3.06 -0.10 -5.02
C SER A 352 -3.36 -1.21 -3.99
N ASP A 353 -2.32 -1.71 -3.33
CA ASP A 353 -2.47 -2.67 -2.24
C ASP A 353 -2.84 -1.88 -0.98
N ILE A 354 -4.03 -2.11 -0.42
CA ILE A 354 -4.65 -1.24 0.57
C ILE A 354 -5.17 -2.03 1.78
N THR A 355 -5.09 -1.43 2.96
CA THR A 355 -5.84 -1.86 4.14
C THR A 355 -6.36 -0.66 4.94
N ILE A 356 -7.53 -0.80 5.56
CA ILE A 356 -8.06 0.16 6.55
C ILE A 356 -7.70 -0.24 8.00
N ASN A 357 -6.99 -1.36 8.19
CA ASN A 357 -6.55 -1.79 9.51
C ASN A 357 -5.55 -0.79 10.11
N ARG A 358 -5.58 -0.68 11.43
CA ARG A 358 -4.63 0.15 12.18
C ARG A 358 -4.12 -0.61 13.39
N ILE A 359 -2.86 -0.38 13.73
CA ILE A 359 -2.34 -0.86 15.01
C ILE A 359 -2.96 0.01 16.09
N ARG A 360 -3.83 -0.59 16.90
CA ARG A 360 -4.56 0.10 17.97
C ARG A 360 -4.00 -0.21 19.35
N ARG A 361 -3.44 -1.41 19.55
CA ARG A 361 -2.82 -1.80 20.83
C ARG A 361 -1.60 -2.70 20.62
N ALA A 362 -0.64 -2.58 21.52
CA ALA A 362 0.26 -3.67 21.86
C ALA A 362 -0.26 -4.37 23.11
N GLU A 363 -0.31 -5.68 23.08
CA GLU A 363 -0.73 -6.53 24.19
C GLU A 363 0.39 -7.45 24.62
N TYR A 364 0.42 -7.77 25.91
CA TYR A 364 1.27 -8.82 26.45
C TYR A 364 0.47 -9.75 27.36
N ARG A 365 1.00 -10.95 27.58
CA ARG A 365 0.61 -11.80 28.71
C ARG A 365 1.85 -12.45 29.31
N VAL A 366 1.77 -12.72 30.60
CA VAL A 366 2.81 -13.45 31.34
C VAL A 366 2.24 -14.80 31.74
N ASP A 367 2.98 -15.86 31.41
CA ASP A 367 2.58 -17.26 31.51
C ASP A 367 1.20 -17.48 30.84
N ASP A 368 0.33 -18.28 31.45
CA ASP A 368 -1.04 -18.52 30.97
C ASP A 368 -2.05 -17.45 31.45
N GLY A 369 -1.57 -16.26 31.81
CA GLY A 369 -2.40 -15.14 32.22
C GLY A 369 -3.26 -14.55 31.08
N PRO A 370 -4.23 -13.67 31.41
CA PRO A 370 -4.99 -12.95 30.40
C PRO A 370 -4.11 -11.96 29.64
N TRP A 371 -4.48 -11.66 28.39
CA TRP A 371 -3.89 -10.56 27.63
C TRP A 371 -4.15 -9.22 28.33
N GLN A 372 -3.11 -8.39 28.40
CA GLN A 372 -3.11 -7.06 28.99
C GLN A 372 -2.63 -6.05 27.97
N THR A 373 -3.20 -4.84 27.95
CA THR A 373 -2.74 -3.76 27.08
C THR A 373 -1.43 -3.17 27.62
N ALA A 374 -0.35 -3.27 26.84
CA ALA A 374 0.92 -2.61 27.12
C ALA A 374 0.90 -1.13 26.73
N SER A 375 0.32 -0.84 25.56
CA SER A 375 0.29 0.50 24.96
C SER A 375 -0.84 0.58 23.95
N THR A 376 -1.37 1.78 23.75
CA THR A 376 -2.41 2.08 22.76
C THR A 376 -1.86 3.01 21.68
N PHE A 377 -2.34 2.82 20.46
CA PHE A 377 -1.88 3.50 19.26
C PHE A 377 -3.09 3.82 18.37
N ASP A 378 -2.82 4.53 17.28
CA ASP A 378 -3.76 4.67 16.17
C ASP A 378 -2.98 4.95 14.88
N ALA A 379 -2.19 3.97 14.44
CA ALA A 379 -1.21 4.16 13.35
C ALA A 379 -1.02 2.91 12.50
N HIS A 380 -0.56 3.10 11.26
CA HIS A 380 -0.22 2.00 10.35
C HIS A 380 1.11 1.33 10.71
N ARG A 381 1.99 2.03 11.43
CA ARG A 381 3.32 1.57 11.84
C ARG A 381 3.68 2.19 13.19
N VAL A 382 4.23 1.39 14.10
CA VAL A 382 4.60 1.82 15.45
C VAL A 382 5.96 1.26 15.83
N ASN A 383 6.78 2.08 16.50
CA ASN A 383 7.94 1.60 17.23
C ASN A 383 7.47 1.21 18.64
N LEU A 384 7.97 0.08 19.14
CA LEU A 384 7.59 -0.50 20.42
C LEU A 384 8.80 -0.39 21.37
N ASP A 385 8.54 0.11 22.58
CA ASP A 385 9.46 0.06 23.74
C ASP A 385 8.58 -0.28 24.95
N LEU A 386 8.41 -1.57 25.19
CA LEU A 386 7.45 -2.13 26.16
C LEU A 386 8.15 -2.59 27.42
N HIS A 387 7.65 -2.18 28.57
CA HIS A 387 8.16 -2.52 29.89
C HIS A 387 7.09 -3.36 30.61
N ILE A 388 7.38 -4.64 30.83
CA ILE A 388 6.43 -5.62 31.35
C ILE A 388 6.84 -6.03 32.76
N GLU A 389 6.03 -5.66 33.75
CA GLU A 389 6.21 -6.09 35.13
C GLU A 389 5.90 -7.58 35.27
N LEU A 390 6.75 -8.30 35.99
CA LEU A 390 6.58 -9.74 36.24
C LEU A 390 5.92 -9.98 37.61
N PRO A 391 5.10 -11.04 37.76
CA PRO A 391 4.34 -11.31 38.98
C PRO A 391 5.21 -11.79 40.16
N GLY A 392 6.52 -11.93 39.98
CA GLY A 392 7.50 -12.23 41.02
C GLY A 392 8.86 -12.61 40.44
N ALA A 393 9.81 -12.92 41.32
CA ALA A 393 11.10 -13.48 40.92
C ALA A 393 10.93 -14.94 40.45
N GLY A 394 11.32 -15.24 39.22
CA GLY A 394 11.20 -16.59 38.66
C GLY A 394 11.36 -16.63 37.14
N GLN A 395 11.35 -17.83 36.57
CA GLN A 395 11.22 -18.00 35.12
C GLN A 395 9.76 -17.80 34.71
N HIS A 396 9.55 -16.96 33.71
CA HIS A 396 8.26 -16.67 33.13
C HIS A 396 8.32 -16.77 31.62
N VAL A 397 7.16 -17.06 31.02
CA VAL A 397 6.96 -16.92 29.57
C VAL A 397 6.28 -15.58 29.33
N VAL A 398 6.89 -14.71 28.52
CA VAL A 398 6.31 -13.45 28.11
C VAL A 398 5.90 -13.56 26.66
N GLN A 399 4.64 -13.25 26.36
CA GLN A 399 4.11 -13.24 25.00
C GLN A 399 3.62 -11.84 24.65
N ILE A 400 3.94 -11.38 23.44
CA ILE A 400 3.65 -10.03 22.96
C ILE A 400 3.03 -10.11 21.57
N ARG A 401 2.01 -9.30 21.31
CA ARG A 401 1.43 -9.09 19.98
C ARG A 401 0.94 -7.66 19.82
N THR A 402 0.74 -7.23 18.59
CA THR A 402 -0.05 -6.03 18.27
C THR A 402 -1.38 -6.43 17.66
N ILE A 403 -2.42 -5.62 17.86
CA ILE A 403 -3.79 -5.91 17.44
C ILE A 403 -4.51 -4.67 16.93
N ASP A 404 -5.37 -4.88 15.95
CA ASP A 404 -6.49 -4.00 15.63
C ASP A 404 -7.73 -4.53 16.36
N ASP A 405 -8.28 -3.75 17.30
CA ASP A 405 -9.47 -4.15 18.06
C ASP A 405 -10.79 -3.99 17.30
N ARG A 406 -10.79 -3.33 16.12
CA ARG A 406 -11.94 -3.22 15.20
C ARG A 406 -12.15 -4.53 14.45
N THR A 407 -11.10 -5.08 13.85
CA THR A 407 -11.18 -6.32 13.05
C THR A 407 -10.79 -7.57 13.83
N GLY A 408 -9.93 -7.44 14.84
CA GLY A 408 -9.37 -8.55 15.62
C GLY A 408 -8.05 -9.11 15.03
N VAL A 409 -7.58 -8.56 13.92
CA VAL A 409 -6.32 -8.99 13.26
C VAL A 409 -5.12 -8.65 14.13
N THR A 410 -4.18 -9.59 14.24
CA THR A 410 -2.98 -9.44 15.06
C THR A 410 -1.69 -9.59 14.27
N SER A 411 -0.58 -9.15 14.84
CA SER A 411 0.73 -9.68 14.46
C SER A 411 0.87 -11.16 14.86
N PRO A 412 1.91 -11.86 14.38
CA PRO A 412 2.43 -13.04 15.06
C PRO A 412 2.72 -12.76 16.53
N ILE A 413 2.66 -13.80 17.35
CA ILE A 413 2.96 -13.73 18.78
C ILE A 413 4.46 -13.91 18.96
N PHE A 414 5.14 -12.86 19.45
CA PHE A 414 6.48 -12.99 20.00
C PHE A 414 6.39 -13.75 21.33
N THR A 415 7.24 -14.75 21.54
CA THR A 415 7.30 -15.54 22.78
C THR A 415 8.73 -15.55 23.29
N ALA A 416 8.91 -15.28 24.58
CA ALA A 416 10.22 -15.26 25.23
C ALA A 416 10.19 -15.90 26.61
N HIS A 417 11.33 -16.45 27.02
CA HIS A 417 11.56 -16.95 28.37
C HIS A 417 12.49 -15.99 29.11
N THR A 418 12.17 -15.62 30.35
CA THR A 418 12.93 -14.60 31.09
C THR A 418 14.38 -14.99 31.44
N GLY A 419 14.77 -16.24 31.19
CA GLY A 419 16.16 -16.71 31.35
C GLY A 419 17.02 -16.62 30.09
N GLN A 420 16.49 -16.09 28.98
CA GLN A 420 17.19 -16.07 27.68
C GLN A 420 16.92 -14.75 26.95
N LEU A 421 17.85 -14.35 26.09
CA LEU A 421 17.58 -13.34 25.07
C LEU A 421 16.62 -13.92 24.03
N ALA A 422 15.69 -13.10 23.55
CA ALA A 422 14.71 -13.53 22.56
C ALA A 422 14.49 -12.45 21.50
N ALA A 423 14.33 -12.87 20.25
CA ALA A 423 14.07 -12.01 19.11
C ALA A 423 13.02 -12.66 18.20
N VAL A 424 12.34 -11.85 17.38
CA VAL A 424 11.47 -12.39 16.32
C VAL A 424 12.35 -13.00 15.23
N GLU A 425 12.43 -14.32 15.17
CA GLU A 425 13.31 -15.04 14.24
C GLU A 425 12.80 -15.01 12.79
N ARG A 426 13.74 -15.12 11.85
CA ARG A 426 13.48 -15.21 10.41
C ARG A 426 14.27 -16.38 9.80
N PRO A 427 13.79 -16.99 8.69
CA PRO A 427 14.61 -17.94 7.94
C PRO A 427 15.99 -17.36 7.61
N GLY A 428 17.03 -18.18 7.75
CA GLY A 428 18.44 -17.78 7.78
C GLY A 428 19.10 -17.97 9.16
N ILE A 429 20.13 -17.17 9.44
CA ILE A 429 20.92 -17.24 10.69
C ILE A 429 20.47 -16.14 11.65
N ASN A 430 20.12 -16.55 12.88
CA ASN A 430 19.71 -15.68 13.97
C ASN A 430 20.61 -15.93 15.17
N GLY A 431 20.97 -14.86 15.88
CA GLY A 431 21.72 -14.97 17.11
C GLY A 431 21.87 -13.65 17.85
N PHE A 432 22.62 -13.71 18.94
CA PHE A 432 22.91 -12.59 19.81
C PHE A 432 24.42 -12.39 19.99
N VAL A 433 24.78 -11.18 20.36
CA VAL A 433 26.12 -10.83 20.83
C VAL A 433 25.97 -10.19 22.20
N TRP A 434 26.74 -10.68 23.18
CA TRP A 434 26.74 -10.14 24.54
C TRP A 434 28.16 -10.14 25.14
N ASP A 435 28.28 -9.36 26.21
CA ASP A 435 29.46 -9.28 27.06
C ASP A 435 29.48 -10.46 28.03
N ASP A 436 30.30 -11.47 27.74
CA ASP A 436 30.52 -12.66 28.55
C ASP A 436 31.49 -12.34 29.69
N VAL A 437 30.94 -12.03 30.85
CA VAL A 437 31.68 -11.46 31.98
C VAL A 437 32.44 -12.54 32.74
N ASP A 438 31.92 -13.77 32.76
CA ASP A 438 32.50 -14.89 33.49
C ASP A 438 33.20 -15.93 32.60
N ASP A 439 33.31 -15.65 31.30
CA ASP A 439 33.98 -16.45 30.26
C ASP A 439 33.39 -17.88 30.17
N ASN A 440 32.09 -18.05 30.43
CA ASN A 440 31.43 -19.35 30.45
C ASN A 440 30.65 -19.68 29.15
N GLY A 441 30.49 -18.71 28.26
CA GLY A 441 29.81 -18.84 26.97
C GLY A 441 28.29 -18.99 27.04
N GLN A 442 27.67 -18.79 28.20
CA GLN A 442 26.23 -18.75 28.42
C GLN A 442 25.82 -17.32 28.75
N PHE A 443 24.66 -16.87 28.26
CA PHE A 443 24.13 -15.57 28.66
C PHE A 443 23.63 -15.65 30.10
N ASP A 444 24.33 -14.97 31.00
CA ASP A 444 24.07 -15.02 32.42
C ASP A 444 23.48 -13.75 33.03
N HIS A 445 22.96 -13.92 34.24
CA HIS A 445 22.39 -12.85 35.02
C HIS A 445 23.43 -11.76 35.35
N GLY A 446 23.36 -10.62 34.66
CA GLY A 446 24.28 -9.48 34.83
C GLY A 446 25.12 -9.18 33.59
N GLU A 447 25.07 -10.06 32.60
CA GLU A 447 25.68 -9.87 31.28
C GLU A 447 24.82 -8.96 30.41
N ARG A 448 25.47 -8.25 29.49
CA ARG A 448 24.83 -7.18 28.72
C ARG A 448 24.90 -7.48 27.23
N PRO A 449 23.80 -7.29 26.47
CA PRO A 449 23.87 -7.38 25.02
C PRO A 449 24.74 -6.28 24.40
N ILE A 450 25.36 -6.59 23.25
CA ILE A 450 26.31 -5.70 22.56
C ILE A 450 25.72 -5.24 21.22
N SER A 451 25.50 -3.93 21.08
CA SER A 451 24.91 -3.32 19.89
C SER A 451 25.92 -2.80 18.88
N LYS A 452 25.50 -2.64 17.61
CA LYS A 452 26.24 -2.03 16.49
C LYS A 452 27.53 -2.76 16.08
N TRP A 453 27.69 -4.02 16.49
CA TRP A 453 28.77 -4.85 15.96
C TRP A 453 28.37 -5.43 14.62
N THR A 454 29.34 -5.58 13.71
CA THR A 454 29.07 -6.13 12.38
C THR A 454 29.12 -7.65 12.46
N VAL A 455 28.08 -8.31 11.96
CA VAL A 455 28.10 -9.75 11.74
C VAL A 455 28.05 -9.98 10.24
N ARG A 456 29.01 -10.74 9.70
CA ARG A 456 29.15 -10.94 8.26
C ARG A 456 29.51 -12.37 7.90
N LEU A 457 29.23 -12.77 6.67
CA LEU A 457 29.71 -14.01 6.10
C LEU A 457 31.12 -13.84 5.53
N VAL A 458 31.95 -14.86 5.67
CA VAL A 458 33.31 -14.90 5.15
C VAL A 458 33.60 -16.16 4.35
N ASP A 459 34.59 -16.09 3.47
CA ASP A 459 35.12 -17.24 2.74
C ASP A 459 36.11 -18.07 3.58
N ASP A 460 36.72 -19.09 2.96
CA ASP A 460 37.71 -19.96 3.62
C ASP A 460 39.01 -19.25 4.02
N ALA A 461 39.27 -18.06 3.47
CA ALA A 461 40.41 -17.20 3.78
C ALA A 461 40.03 -16.05 4.74
N ASP A 462 38.87 -16.16 5.41
CA ASP A 462 38.28 -15.16 6.31
C ASP A 462 38.09 -13.77 5.66
N GLN A 463 37.97 -13.72 4.32
CA GLN A 463 37.64 -12.50 3.59
C GLN A 463 36.12 -12.32 3.54
N PRO A 464 35.61 -11.06 3.59
CA PRO A 464 34.18 -10.80 3.49
C PRO A 464 33.60 -11.38 2.21
N LEU A 465 32.56 -12.20 2.34
CA LEU A 465 31.78 -12.67 1.21
C LEU A 465 30.81 -11.55 0.82
N ASN A 466 30.92 -11.02 -0.39
CA ASN A 466 29.93 -10.08 -0.93
C ASN A 466 29.13 -10.77 -2.03
N LEU A 467 27.86 -11.04 -1.77
CA LEU A 467 26.93 -11.61 -2.73
C LEU A 467 25.90 -10.60 -3.23
N VAL A 468 26.07 -9.32 -2.89
CA VAL A 468 25.29 -8.24 -3.48
C VAL A 468 26.09 -7.65 -4.63
N GLU A 469 25.51 -7.80 -5.82
CA GLU A 469 25.98 -7.20 -7.05
C GLU A 469 25.19 -5.93 -7.37
N HIS A 470 25.67 -5.15 -8.33
CA HIS A 470 25.00 -3.94 -8.80
C HIS A 470 25.15 -3.79 -10.30
N VAL A 471 24.20 -3.07 -10.92
CA VAL A 471 24.33 -2.53 -12.28
C VAL A 471 24.09 -1.03 -12.18
N GLU A 472 25.09 -0.25 -12.55
CA GLU A 472 25.07 1.21 -12.49
C GLU A 472 25.18 1.79 -13.92
N PRO A 473 24.13 2.46 -14.45
CA PRO A 473 24.18 3.09 -15.77
C PRO A 473 25.38 4.01 -16.00
N ASP A 474 25.91 4.69 -14.97
CA ASP A 474 27.06 5.58 -15.09
C ASP A 474 28.39 4.87 -15.42
N ASP A 475 28.51 3.57 -15.13
CA ASP A 475 29.69 2.76 -15.45
C ASP A 475 29.82 2.46 -16.95
N PHE A 476 28.77 2.73 -17.73
CA PHE A 476 28.70 2.42 -19.16
C PHE A 476 28.53 3.66 -20.00
N ALA A 477 29.17 3.72 -21.17
CA ALA A 477 28.99 4.84 -22.11
C ALA A 477 27.52 4.99 -22.52
N HIS A 478 27.10 6.22 -22.84
CA HIS A 478 25.75 6.49 -23.35
C HIS A 478 25.40 5.58 -24.55
N ASN A 479 24.17 5.05 -24.56
CA ASN A 479 23.62 4.09 -25.53
C ASN A 479 24.23 2.68 -25.49
N THR A 480 25.03 2.35 -24.47
CA THR A 480 25.44 0.96 -24.24
C THR A 480 24.22 0.11 -23.90
N ARG A 481 24.00 -0.99 -24.63
CA ARG A 481 22.97 -1.99 -24.32
C ARG A 481 23.38 -2.76 -23.08
N LEU A 482 22.48 -2.86 -22.11
CA LEU A 482 22.75 -3.44 -20.78
C LEU A 482 22.19 -4.86 -20.62
N GLU A 483 21.72 -5.49 -21.70
CA GLU A 483 21.09 -6.81 -21.63
C GLU A 483 22.02 -7.88 -21.05
N ASP A 484 23.29 -7.93 -21.48
CA ASP A 484 24.26 -8.96 -21.11
C ASP A 484 25.60 -8.35 -20.62
N VAL A 485 25.57 -7.14 -20.04
CA VAL A 485 26.82 -6.46 -19.60
C VAL A 485 27.46 -7.10 -18.37
N GLN A 486 26.70 -7.89 -17.61
CA GLN A 486 27.13 -8.52 -16.37
C GLN A 486 26.59 -9.95 -16.32
N SER A 487 27.41 -10.90 -15.91
CA SER A 487 26.99 -12.28 -15.68
C SER A 487 26.05 -12.36 -14.47
N GLY A 488 25.09 -13.28 -14.47
CA GLY A 488 24.18 -13.47 -13.34
C GLY A 488 22.88 -12.68 -13.43
N ILE A 489 22.78 -11.73 -14.37
CA ILE A 489 21.60 -10.90 -14.59
C ILE A 489 21.37 -10.64 -16.09
N ARG A 490 20.10 -10.56 -16.48
CA ARG A 490 19.69 -10.09 -17.81
C ARG A 490 18.66 -8.97 -17.69
N LEU A 491 18.95 -7.83 -18.31
CA LEU A 491 18.08 -6.64 -18.29
C LEU A 491 17.27 -6.48 -19.58
N ARG A 492 15.96 -6.28 -19.44
CA ARG A 492 15.04 -6.14 -20.58
C ARG A 492 13.96 -5.10 -20.30
N ALA A 493 13.49 -4.43 -21.34
CA ALA A 493 12.32 -3.57 -21.28
C ALA A 493 11.12 -4.31 -21.89
N LEU A 494 9.97 -4.30 -21.21
CA LEU A 494 8.72 -4.81 -21.76
C LEU A 494 7.89 -3.62 -22.25
N VAL A 495 7.84 -3.41 -23.57
CA VAL A 495 7.15 -2.29 -24.21
C VAL A 495 5.95 -2.83 -24.99
N TYR A 496 4.73 -2.42 -24.62
CA TYR A 496 3.47 -2.98 -25.15
C TYR A 496 3.45 -4.52 -25.14
N GLY A 497 4.01 -5.12 -24.08
CA GLY A 497 4.09 -6.59 -23.94
C GLY A 497 5.17 -7.27 -24.78
N THR A 498 6.04 -6.53 -25.46
CA THR A 498 7.15 -7.06 -26.27
C THR A 498 8.50 -6.68 -25.67
N PHE A 499 9.46 -7.61 -25.65
CA PHE A 499 10.80 -7.33 -25.12
C PHE A 499 11.63 -6.43 -26.05
N GLN A 500 12.31 -5.45 -25.45
CA GLN A 500 13.24 -4.51 -26.05
C GLN A 500 14.51 -4.39 -25.20
N ASP A 501 15.55 -3.74 -25.76
CA ASP A 501 16.82 -3.52 -25.07
C ASP A 501 16.72 -2.41 -23.99
N VAL A 502 17.35 -2.66 -22.84
CA VAL A 502 17.68 -1.64 -21.84
C VAL A 502 19.04 -1.02 -22.18
N VAL A 503 19.22 0.28 -21.96
CA VAL A 503 20.46 1.00 -22.23
C VAL A 503 20.87 1.95 -21.11
N ALA A 504 22.14 2.31 -21.04
CA ALA A 504 22.61 3.44 -20.24
C ALA A 504 22.35 4.76 -20.98
N ALA A 505 21.53 5.65 -20.41
CA ALA A 505 21.12 6.89 -21.06
C ALA A 505 21.37 8.10 -20.16
N ASN A 506 21.74 9.25 -20.73
CA ASN A 506 21.98 10.46 -19.94
C ASN A 506 20.65 11.02 -19.43
N SER A 507 20.62 11.49 -18.19
CA SER A 507 19.46 12.19 -17.62
C SER A 507 19.88 13.43 -16.84
N ALA A 508 18.96 14.37 -16.70
CA ALA A 508 19.09 15.51 -15.78
C ALA A 508 18.62 15.17 -14.35
N THR A 509 17.94 14.03 -14.18
CA THR A 509 17.32 13.56 -12.94
C THR A 509 17.78 12.12 -12.69
N SER A 510 18.98 11.95 -12.15
CA SER A 510 19.55 10.64 -11.76
C SER A 510 19.77 10.59 -10.24
N SER A 511 19.73 9.40 -9.64
CA SER A 511 20.00 9.24 -8.20
C SER A 511 21.50 9.10 -7.95
N THR A 512 22.24 8.62 -8.94
CA THR A 512 23.70 8.65 -8.98
C THR A 512 24.22 9.27 -10.28
N GLY A 513 25.49 9.70 -10.28
CA GLY A 513 26.19 10.24 -11.45
C GLY A 513 25.36 11.15 -12.39
N SER A 514 25.11 10.67 -13.60
CA SER A 514 24.50 11.43 -14.71
C SER A 514 23.68 10.56 -15.69
N ARG A 515 23.54 9.27 -15.41
CA ARG A 515 22.85 8.32 -16.29
C ARG A 515 21.78 7.56 -15.53
N VAL A 516 20.83 7.02 -16.28
CA VAL A 516 19.72 6.20 -15.80
C VAL A 516 19.51 5.02 -16.75
N PHE A 517 18.71 4.05 -16.33
CA PHE A 517 18.22 3.00 -17.22
C PHE A 517 17.20 3.58 -18.21
N GLY A 518 17.57 3.58 -19.50
CA GLY A 518 16.67 3.85 -20.62
C GLY A 518 16.32 2.59 -21.40
N TYR A 519 15.48 2.73 -22.41
CA TYR A 519 15.06 1.62 -23.28
C TYR A 519 14.79 2.10 -24.72
N TYR A 520 14.82 1.18 -25.67
CA TYR A 520 14.31 1.45 -27.02
C TYR A 520 12.84 1.04 -27.14
N GLN A 521 11.97 1.92 -27.67
CA GLN A 521 10.56 1.56 -27.91
C GLN A 521 10.39 0.39 -28.90
N THR A 522 11.29 0.32 -29.89
CA THR A 522 11.29 -0.70 -30.94
C THR A 522 12.72 -1.10 -31.30
N PRO A 523 12.93 -2.24 -31.97
CA PRO A 523 14.27 -2.66 -32.40
C PRO A 523 14.96 -1.70 -33.38
N TRP A 524 14.20 -0.77 -33.98
CA TRP A 524 14.68 0.18 -34.99
C TRP A 524 14.85 1.60 -34.45
N SER A 525 14.54 1.83 -33.17
CA SER A 525 14.67 3.15 -32.55
C SER A 525 16.14 3.59 -32.55
N THR A 526 16.39 4.84 -32.94
CA THR A 526 17.75 5.42 -33.00
C THR A 526 18.13 6.22 -31.76
N SER A 527 17.18 6.40 -30.84
CA SER A 527 17.36 7.12 -29.58
C SER A 527 16.54 6.41 -28.50
N PRO A 528 17.09 6.26 -27.29
CA PRO A 528 16.37 5.63 -26.19
C PRO A 528 15.40 6.62 -25.54
N ASP A 529 14.30 6.09 -25.03
CA ASP A 529 13.51 6.76 -24.02
C ASP A 529 14.09 6.46 -22.64
N ILE A 530 13.93 7.41 -21.72
CA ILE A 530 14.34 7.26 -20.32
C ILE A 530 13.16 7.32 -19.36
N ASP A 531 12.02 7.80 -19.83
CA ASP A 531 10.79 7.95 -19.07
C ASP A 531 9.93 6.69 -19.26
N TRP A 532 9.89 5.87 -18.21
CA TRP A 532 9.05 4.69 -18.13
C TRP A 532 7.62 5.12 -17.81
N ASP A 533 6.65 4.60 -18.55
CA ASP A 533 5.24 4.96 -18.54
C ASP A 533 4.34 3.70 -18.37
N ARG A 534 3.02 3.85 -18.48
CA ARG A 534 2.09 2.70 -18.36
C ARG A 534 2.31 1.59 -19.39
N ASN A 535 3.01 1.88 -20.49
CA ASN A 535 3.21 0.97 -21.61
C ASN A 535 4.58 0.29 -21.58
N SER A 536 5.44 0.68 -20.63
CA SER A 536 6.82 0.21 -20.52
C SER A 536 7.13 -0.27 -19.10
N GLN A 537 7.86 -1.38 -18.98
CA GLN A 537 8.24 -1.94 -17.70
C GLN A 537 9.69 -2.40 -17.75
N PHE A 538 10.47 -2.08 -16.73
CA PHE A 538 11.82 -2.57 -16.57
C PHE A 538 11.77 -3.99 -15.99
N ARG A 539 12.55 -4.91 -16.55
CA ARG A 539 12.68 -6.29 -16.09
C ARG A 539 14.15 -6.63 -15.85
N ALA A 540 14.41 -7.23 -14.70
CA ALA A 540 15.69 -7.86 -14.39
C ALA A 540 15.45 -9.34 -14.06
N ASP A 541 16.05 -10.23 -14.85
CA ASP A 541 16.03 -11.69 -14.62
C ASP A 541 17.37 -12.12 -14.02
N PHE A 542 17.35 -12.93 -12.98
CA PHE A 542 18.55 -13.43 -12.31
C PHE A 542 18.82 -14.89 -12.71
N ASP A 543 20.08 -15.21 -13.04
CA ASP A 543 20.46 -16.58 -13.42
C ASP A 543 20.27 -17.58 -12.26
N SER A 544 20.42 -17.09 -11.03
CA SER A 544 20.13 -17.79 -9.79
C SER A 544 19.17 -16.93 -8.95
N PRO A 545 18.16 -17.52 -8.29
CA PRO A 545 17.26 -16.78 -7.42
C PRO A 545 17.99 -15.99 -6.34
N VAL A 546 17.51 -14.78 -6.07
CA VAL A 546 18.07 -13.85 -5.09
C VAL A 546 17.08 -13.61 -3.96
N SER A 547 17.55 -13.12 -2.81
CA SER A 547 16.69 -12.74 -1.68
C SER A 547 16.60 -11.23 -1.48
N PHE A 548 17.47 -10.46 -2.15
CA PHE A 548 17.53 -9.01 -2.03
C PHE A 548 17.56 -8.35 -3.41
N VAL A 549 16.70 -7.35 -3.62
CA VAL A 549 16.75 -6.46 -4.77
C VAL A 549 16.42 -5.03 -4.34
N GLN A 550 17.15 -4.07 -4.89
CA GLN A 550 16.96 -2.65 -4.68
C GLN A 550 17.11 -1.89 -6.00
N LEU A 551 16.25 -0.90 -6.25
CA LEU A 551 16.33 -0.01 -7.40
C LEU A 551 15.78 1.36 -7.03
N ASP A 552 16.42 2.42 -7.48
CA ASP A 552 15.94 3.77 -7.26
C ASP A 552 14.91 4.14 -8.33
N ALA A 553 13.78 4.71 -7.90
CA ALA A 553 12.77 5.27 -8.77
C ALA A 553 12.70 6.78 -8.58
N ILE A 554 12.70 7.51 -9.69
CA ILE A 554 12.70 8.96 -9.74
C ILE A 554 11.46 9.39 -10.51
N VAL A 555 10.59 10.21 -9.90
CA VAL A 555 9.38 10.67 -10.59
C VAL A 555 9.71 11.87 -11.49
N VAL A 556 9.28 11.82 -12.75
CA VAL A 556 9.49 12.90 -13.73
C VAL A 556 8.18 13.45 -14.31
N SER A 557 7.03 12.97 -13.81
CA SER A 557 5.75 13.68 -13.88
C SER A 557 5.60 14.68 -12.72
N ALA A 558 4.52 15.47 -12.71
CA ALA A 558 4.26 16.43 -11.63
C ALA A 558 4.23 15.75 -10.24
N MET A 559 3.57 14.59 -10.18
CA MET A 559 3.53 13.68 -9.04
C MET A 559 3.32 12.26 -9.55
N GLY A 560 3.75 11.25 -8.79
CA GLY A 560 3.55 9.85 -9.16
C GLY A 560 4.17 8.88 -8.17
N ALA A 561 4.02 7.58 -8.45
CA ALA A 561 4.66 6.52 -7.70
C ALA A 561 5.26 5.47 -8.63
N ALA A 562 6.20 4.69 -8.14
CA ALA A 562 6.74 3.51 -8.82
C ALA A 562 6.36 2.25 -8.06
N ARG A 563 6.30 1.14 -8.77
CA ARG A 563 6.05 -0.19 -8.22
C ARG A 563 7.12 -1.17 -8.69
N MET A 564 7.68 -1.91 -7.74
CA MET A 564 8.50 -3.09 -7.97
C MET A 564 7.71 -4.34 -7.58
N GLU A 565 7.66 -5.32 -8.46
CA GLU A 565 7.02 -6.62 -8.26
C GLU A 565 8.08 -7.72 -8.40
N ALA A 566 8.27 -8.54 -7.37
CA ALA A 566 9.19 -9.68 -7.38
C ALA A 566 8.44 -10.98 -7.67
N TYR A 567 9.02 -11.84 -8.49
CA TYR A 567 8.42 -13.09 -8.94
C TYR A 567 9.37 -14.28 -8.78
N ASP A 568 8.78 -15.45 -8.54
CA ASP A 568 9.51 -16.72 -8.60
C ASP A 568 9.69 -17.20 -10.06
N ALA A 569 10.36 -18.34 -10.22
CA ALA A 569 10.65 -18.94 -11.52
C ALA A 569 9.39 -19.42 -12.27
N ASP A 570 8.29 -19.68 -11.55
CA ASP A 570 7.00 -20.11 -12.10
C ASP A 570 6.12 -18.91 -12.49
N GLY A 571 6.55 -17.69 -12.18
CA GLY A 571 5.83 -16.45 -12.46
C GLY A 571 4.79 -16.09 -11.40
N ASN A 572 4.85 -16.68 -10.21
CA ASN A 572 4.01 -16.28 -9.09
C ASN A 572 4.57 -15.00 -8.47
N LEU A 573 3.68 -14.06 -8.14
CA LEU A 573 4.04 -12.84 -7.43
C LEU A 573 4.42 -13.18 -5.99
N LEU A 574 5.64 -12.84 -5.59
CA LEU A 574 6.18 -13.06 -4.25
C LEU A 574 5.95 -11.86 -3.33
N GLU A 575 6.25 -10.66 -3.82
CA GLU A 575 6.20 -9.43 -3.04
C GLU A 575 6.07 -8.19 -3.93
N ARG A 576 5.51 -7.11 -3.37
CA ARG A 576 5.40 -5.81 -4.00
C ARG A 576 5.99 -4.74 -3.11
N PHE A 577 6.66 -3.78 -3.72
CA PHE A 577 6.98 -2.50 -3.12
C PHE A 577 6.37 -1.40 -3.98
N THR A 578 5.64 -0.47 -3.37
CA THR A 578 5.15 0.74 -4.04
C THR A 578 5.70 1.94 -3.28
N THR A 579 6.34 2.87 -3.99
CA THR A 579 6.86 4.10 -3.38
C THR A 579 5.72 4.92 -2.81
N GLN A 580 6.04 5.87 -1.93
CA GLN A 580 5.09 6.95 -1.66
C GLN A 580 4.88 7.79 -2.92
N ALA A 581 3.85 8.64 -2.91
CA ALA A 581 3.71 9.64 -3.97
C ALA A 581 4.87 10.63 -3.88
N LEU A 582 5.68 10.73 -4.94
CA LEU A 582 6.83 11.61 -5.06
C LEU A 582 6.52 12.75 -6.02
N ASN A 583 7.10 13.92 -5.75
CA ASN A 583 7.08 15.05 -6.66
C ASN A 583 8.18 14.92 -7.73
N TYR A 584 8.06 15.69 -8.81
CA TYR A 584 9.07 15.80 -9.86
C TYR A 584 10.51 15.89 -9.31
N GLY A 585 11.40 15.04 -9.82
CA GLY A 585 12.83 14.98 -9.52
C GLY A 585 13.18 14.31 -8.19
N LEU A 586 12.20 13.95 -7.36
CA LEU A 586 12.47 13.21 -6.12
C LEU A 586 12.64 11.72 -6.41
N ALA A 587 13.59 11.11 -5.70
CA ALA A 587 13.91 9.71 -5.78
C ALA A 587 13.48 8.97 -4.50
N GLU A 588 13.01 7.74 -4.65
CA GLU A 588 12.86 6.79 -3.55
C GLU A 588 13.51 5.46 -3.94
N THR A 589 14.25 4.88 -3.00
CA THR A 589 14.81 3.56 -3.14
C THR A 589 13.73 2.50 -2.88
N MET A 590 13.34 1.77 -3.91
CA MET A 590 12.51 0.58 -3.77
C MET A 590 13.37 -0.58 -3.31
N ARG A 591 12.93 -1.34 -2.30
CA ARG A 591 13.66 -2.48 -1.72
C ARG A 591 12.72 -3.63 -1.42
N ILE A 592 13.07 -4.82 -1.90
CA ILE A 592 12.44 -6.09 -1.54
C ILE A 592 13.51 -6.99 -0.93
N GLU A 593 13.21 -7.55 0.25
CA GLU A 593 14.09 -8.46 0.97
C GLU A 593 13.28 -9.64 1.52
N ARG A 594 13.56 -10.83 0.98
CA ARG A 594 12.81 -12.06 1.21
C ARG A 594 13.49 -12.94 2.26
N PRO A 595 12.70 -13.71 3.03
CA PRO A 595 13.26 -14.69 3.98
C PRO A 595 13.96 -15.86 3.28
N THR A 596 13.66 -16.09 2.00
CA THR A 596 14.20 -17.14 1.14
C THR A 596 14.77 -16.51 -0.14
N ALA A 597 15.78 -17.15 -0.74
CA ALA A 597 16.28 -16.73 -2.05
C ALA A 597 15.38 -17.31 -3.16
N ASP A 598 14.21 -16.71 -3.34
CA ASP A 598 13.16 -17.17 -4.27
C ASP A 598 12.86 -16.19 -5.42
N ILE A 599 13.48 -15.00 -5.44
CA ILE A 599 13.26 -14.01 -6.48
C ILE A 599 14.01 -14.40 -7.75
N ALA A 600 13.29 -14.84 -8.77
CA ALA A 600 13.84 -15.14 -10.09
C ALA A 600 13.90 -13.92 -11.01
N TYR A 601 12.92 -13.01 -10.91
CA TYR A 601 12.95 -11.75 -11.64
C TYR A 601 12.13 -10.66 -10.95
N ILE A 602 12.43 -9.41 -11.27
CA ILE A 602 11.60 -8.25 -10.89
C ILE A 602 11.02 -7.56 -12.12
N LEU A 603 9.84 -6.95 -11.93
CA LEU A 603 9.25 -5.97 -12.84
C LEU A 603 9.11 -4.63 -12.13
N VAL A 604 9.50 -3.55 -12.79
CA VAL A 604 9.38 -2.19 -12.26
C VAL A 604 8.64 -1.30 -13.24
N LYS A 605 7.64 -0.58 -12.75
CA LYS A 605 6.72 0.23 -13.56
C LYS A 605 6.17 1.43 -12.79
N PRO A 606 5.71 2.49 -13.48
CA PRO A 606 4.89 3.52 -12.87
C PRO A 606 3.62 2.97 -12.21
N HIS A 607 3.15 3.66 -11.18
CA HIS A 607 1.94 3.31 -10.44
C HIS A 607 1.10 4.56 -10.14
N GLY A 608 -0.22 4.39 -10.04
CA GLY A 608 -1.15 5.44 -9.56
C GLY A 608 -1.96 6.20 -10.63
N ASP A 609 -1.60 6.14 -11.92
CA ASP A 609 -2.44 6.69 -13.01
C ASP A 609 -2.65 5.67 -14.14
N SER A 610 -3.71 4.88 -13.98
CA SER A 610 -4.16 3.87 -14.96
C SER A 610 -5.54 4.22 -15.53
N SER A 611 -5.88 5.50 -15.67
CA SER A 611 -7.10 5.83 -16.42
C SER A 611 -6.92 5.39 -17.88
N GLU A 612 -7.90 4.63 -18.39
CA GLU A 612 -7.83 3.94 -19.68
C GLU A 612 -7.58 4.92 -20.86
N ASN A 613 -7.92 6.21 -20.71
CA ASN A 613 -7.91 7.21 -21.79
C ASN A 613 -7.24 8.58 -21.46
N MET A 614 -5.97 8.67 -21.03
CA MET A 614 -5.28 9.98 -21.09
C MET A 614 -3.73 10.00 -21.16
N HIS A 615 -3.24 11.18 -21.56
CA HIS A 615 -1.89 11.58 -21.97
C HIS A 615 -0.97 12.11 -20.84
N SER A 616 -1.36 12.00 -19.56
CA SER A 616 -0.58 12.49 -18.42
C SER A 616 -0.25 11.37 -17.43
N THR A 617 0.25 10.24 -17.94
CA THR A 617 0.60 9.10 -17.10
C THR A 617 1.72 9.46 -16.13
N THR A 618 1.72 8.89 -14.92
CA THR A 618 2.92 8.86 -14.10
C THR A 618 4.10 8.39 -14.95
N GLN A 619 5.19 9.16 -14.93
CA GLN A 619 6.43 8.81 -15.58
C GLN A 619 7.53 8.71 -14.55
N ILE A 620 8.32 7.65 -14.64
CA ILE A 620 9.43 7.40 -13.73
C ILE A 620 10.72 7.19 -14.52
N GLN A 621 11.84 7.51 -13.92
CA GLN A 621 13.17 7.08 -14.34
C GLN A 621 13.72 6.11 -13.29
N LEU A 622 14.59 5.21 -13.71
CA LEU A 622 15.11 4.14 -12.86
C LEU A 622 16.63 4.19 -12.83
N ASP A 623 17.21 3.95 -11.66
CA ASP A 623 18.65 4.07 -11.48
C ASP A 623 19.16 3.12 -10.36
N HIS A 624 20.46 2.86 -10.33
CA HIS A 624 21.17 2.23 -9.22
C HIS A 624 20.62 0.84 -8.76
N LEU A 625 20.62 -0.14 -9.67
CA LEU A 625 20.16 -1.50 -9.38
C LEU A 625 21.17 -2.23 -8.48
N ARG A 626 20.70 -2.83 -7.38
CA ARG A 626 21.46 -3.77 -6.53
C ARG A 626 20.67 -5.04 -6.31
N TYR A 627 21.31 -6.20 -6.33
CA TYR A 627 20.64 -7.48 -6.19
C TYR A 627 21.56 -8.56 -5.62
N GLY A 628 20.98 -9.63 -5.07
CA GLY A 628 21.74 -10.79 -4.60
C GLY A 628 21.31 -11.25 -3.21
N ILE A 629 22.28 -11.52 -2.35
CA ILE A 629 22.05 -12.04 -0.99
C ILE A 629 22.78 -11.14 0.01
N ASN A 630 22.06 -10.63 1.02
CA ASN A 630 22.67 -9.84 2.09
C ASN A 630 23.56 -10.75 2.97
N THR A 631 24.87 -10.47 2.95
CA THR A 631 25.87 -11.25 3.69
C THR A 631 26.38 -10.56 4.95
N GLN A 632 25.86 -9.38 5.29
CA GLN A 632 26.24 -8.65 6.48
C GLN A 632 25.05 -7.97 7.13
N THR A 633 25.14 -7.81 8.45
CA THR A 633 24.14 -7.15 9.28
C THR A 633 24.82 -6.52 10.49
N TRP A 634 24.05 -5.83 11.32
CA TRP A 634 24.52 -5.25 12.57
C TRP A 634 23.68 -5.75 13.74
N THR A 635 24.33 -5.90 14.89
CA THR A 635 23.60 -6.17 16.13
C THR A 635 22.75 -4.97 16.51
N ASN A 636 21.50 -5.21 16.87
CA ASN A 636 20.60 -4.15 17.32
C ASN A 636 20.92 -3.72 18.77
N ARG A 637 20.10 -2.85 19.36
CA ARG A 637 20.29 -2.34 20.74
C ARG A 637 20.39 -3.46 21.80
N TYR A 638 19.83 -4.64 21.55
CA TYR A 638 19.86 -5.80 22.44
C TYR A 638 20.69 -6.94 21.89
N GLY A 639 21.69 -6.63 21.08
CA GLY A 639 22.67 -7.61 20.62
C GLY A 639 22.16 -8.59 19.58
N SER A 640 20.87 -8.58 19.23
CA SER A 640 20.33 -9.52 18.26
C SER A 640 20.73 -9.13 16.85
N TYR A 641 21.02 -10.12 16.02
CA TYR A 641 21.33 -9.93 14.61
C TYR A 641 20.66 -11.02 13.76
N GLN A 642 20.45 -10.72 12.47
CA GLN A 642 19.81 -11.62 11.52
C GLN A 642 20.47 -11.51 10.15
N LEU A 643 20.82 -12.67 9.58
CA LEU A 643 21.22 -12.83 8.18
C LEU A 643 20.16 -13.70 7.50
N SER A 644 19.20 -13.06 6.84
CA SER A 644 18.04 -13.72 6.23
C SER A 644 18.25 -14.03 4.75
N GLY A 645 17.42 -14.91 4.18
CA GLY A 645 17.42 -15.14 2.73
C GLY A 645 18.67 -15.84 2.22
N LEU A 646 19.34 -16.62 3.08
CA LEU A 646 20.52 -17.40 2.70
C LEU A 646 20.08 -18.71 2.02
N PRO A 647 20.60 -19.04 0.82
CA PRO A 647 20.36 -20.34 0.19
C PRO A 647 20.89 -21.51 1.02
N GLU A 648 20.50 -22.74 0.64
CA GLU A 648 21.13 -23.94 1.19
C GLU A 648 22.66 -23.89 1.02
N GLY A 649 23.38 -24.12 2.11
CA GLY A 649 24.84 -24.08 2.09
C GLY A 649 25.49 -24.09 3.46
N THR A 650 26.82 -24.18 3.45
CA THR A 650 27.64 -24.02 4.65
C THR A 650 28.28 -22.65 4.64
N TYR A 651 28.01 -21.87 5.68
CA TYR A 651 28.45 -20.49 5.83
C TYR A 651 29.39 -20.34 7.03
N ARG A 652 30.37 -19.44 6.89
CA ARG A 652 31.23 -19.02 8.00
C ARG A 652 30.79 -17.64 8.44
N VAL A 653 30.23 -17.54 9.64
CA VAL A 653 29.71 -16.32 10.23
C VAL A 653 30.79 -15.71 11.11
N GLN A 654 31.20 -14.48 10.82
CA GLN A 654 32.23 -13.76 11.53
C GLN A 654 31.63 -12.56 12.27
N LEU A 655 31.94 -12.46 13.57
CA LEU A 655 31.73 -11.24 14.36
C LEU A 655 32.92 -10.30 14.20
N VAL A 656 32.64 -9.05 13.83
CA VAL A 656 33.64 -7.99 13.64
C VAL A 656 33.33 -6.80 14.57
N PRO A 657 34.21 -6.52 15.55
CA PRO A 657 34.05 -5.34 16.38
C PRO A 657 34.32 -4.05 15.58
N PRO A 658 33.79 -2.89 16.03
CA PRO A 658 34.25 -1.59 15.55
C PRO A 658 35.77 -1.42 15.75
N LEU A 659 36.42 -0.64 14.87
CA LEU A 659 37.87 -0.54 14.58
C LEU A 659 38.90 -0.35 15.72
N LEU A 660 38.54 -0.50 17.01
CA LEU A 660 39.43 -0.33 18.15
C LEU A 660 39.24 -1.35 19.30
N ALA A 661 38.45 -2.41 19.15
CA ALA A 661 38.40 -3.49 20.16
C ALA A 661 39.50 -4.53 19.91
N PRO A 662 40.34 -4.89 20.89
CA PRO A 662 41.25 -6.02 20.80
C PRO A 662 40.45 -7.34 20.97
N SER A 663 39.61 -7.69 19.99
CA SER A 663 39.01 -9.03 19.96
C SER A 663 39.47 -9.80 18.72
N VAL A 664 39.81 -11.07 18.94
CA VAL A 664 40.02 -12.03 17.86
C VAL A 664 38.67 -12.20 17.17
N ALA A 665 38.62 -12.01 15.85
CA ALA A 665 37.42 -12.26 15.08
C ALA A 665 36.91 -13.67 15.38
N GLN A 666 35.72 -13.78 15.97
CA GLN A 666 35.10 -15.08 16.24
C GLN A 666 34.40 -15.53 14.97
N VAL A 667 34.66 -16.77 14.56
CA VAL A 667 34.07 -17.36 13.36
C VAL A 667 33.36 -18.66 13.74
N GLN A 668 32.10 -18.80 13.35
CA GLN A 668 31.30 -20.01 13.51
C GLN A 668 30.92 -20.56 12.14
N THR A 669 30.93 -21.89 11.99
CA THR A 669 30.51 -22.56 10.75
C THR A 669 29.11 -23.11 10.92
N ILE A 670 28.18 -22.64 10.10
CA ILE A 670 26.75 -22.96 10.17
C ILE A 670 26.33 -23.58 8.84
N THR A 671 25.57 -24.66 8.90
CA THR A 671 24.94 -25.24 7.70
C THR A 671 23.46 -24.91 7.73
N ILE A 672 22.96 -24.43 6.61
CA ILE A 672 21.57 -24.03 6.41
C ILE A 672 21.00 -24.90 5.31
N THR A 673 19.81 -25.45 5.55
CA THR A 673 18.95 -26.02 4.50
C THR A 673 17.97 -24.96 3.99
N ASP A 674 17.47 -25.13 2.76
CA ASP A 674 16.63 -24.11 2.14
C ASP A 674 15.40 -23.73 2.99
N GLY A 675 15.23 -22.43 3.27
CA GLY A 675 14.18 -21.89 4.13
C GLY A 675 14.29 -22.20 5.63
N GLU A 676 15.41 -22.76 6.10
CA GLU A 676 15.62 -23.10 7.51
C GLU A 676 15.85 -21.84 8.38
N THR A 677 15.25 -21.82 9.56
CA THR A 677 15.57 -20.85 10.62
C THR A 677 16.56 -21.49 11.58
N VAL A 678 17.83 -21.06 11.51
CA VAL A 678 18.86 -21.43 12.48
C VAL A 678 18.93 -20.35 13.56
N HIS A 679 18.83 -20.77 14.82
CA HIS A 679 18.92 -19.89 16.00
C HIS A 679 20.06 -20.34 16.92
N GLY A 680 20.40 -19.48 17.90
CA GLY A 680 21.47 -19.76 18.86
C GLY A 680 22.87 -19.68 18.26
N VAL A 681 23.04 -18.98 17.12
CA VAL A 681 24.35 -18.68 16.55
C VAL A 681 24.92 -17.47 17.28
N ASP A 682 25.32 -17.72 18.52
CA ASP A 682 25.54 -16.69 19.50
C ASP A 682 27.02 -16.41 19.71
N PHE A 683 27.40 -15.15 19.89
CA PHE A 683 28.76 -14.74 20.17
C PHE A 683 28.88 -14.15 21.58
N ALA A 684 29.44 -14.96 22.46
CA ALA A 684 29.97 -14.54 23.74
C ALA A 684 31.33 -13.87 23.52
N THR A 685 31.42 -12.56 23.75
CA THR A 685 32.67 -11.80 23.62
C THR A 685 32.91 -11.00 24.87
N ARG A 686 34.16 -10.66 25.13
CA ARG A 686 34.51 -9.78 26.25
C ARG A 686 34.70 -8.38 25.71
N ALA A 687 33.82 -7.47 26.06
CA ALA A 687 34.06 -6.06 25.81
C ALA A 687 35.32 -5.63 26.59
N PRO A 688 36.15 -4.70 26.06
CA PRO A 688 37.31 -4.22 26.80
C PRO A 688 36.86 -3.71 28.18
N ALA A 689 37.41 -4.30 29.24
CA ALA A 689 37.11 -3.88 30.59
C ALA A 689 37.34 -2.37 30.73
N TRP A 690 36.47 -1.68 31.46
CA TRP A 690 36.47 -0.21 31.59
C TRP A 690 36.00 0.59 30.37
N GLN A 691 35.49 -0.03 29.30
CA GLN A 691 34.88 0.68 28.16
C GLN A 691 33.36 0.52 28.17
N ASN A 692 32.60 1.59 27.86
CA ASN A 692 31.14 1.46 27.74
C ASN A 692 30.82 0.65 26.47
N PRO A 693 30.12 -0.50 26.59
CA PRO A 693 29.84 -1.39 25.45
C PRO A 693 28.76 -0.85 24.49
N VAL A 694 27.98 0.16 24.89
CA VAL A 694 26.87 0.75 24.10
C VAL A 694 27.33 1.98 23.31
N ASP A 695 27.89 2.97 24.00
CA ASP A 695 28.60 4.10 23.41
C ASP A 695 29.83 4.37 24.26
N ARG A 696 31.01 4.00 23.75
CA ARG A 696 32.29 4.15 24.46
C ARG A 696 32.54 5.58 24.99
N HIS A 697 31.89 6.60 24.42
CA HIS A 697 32.06 7.99 24.85
C HIS A 697 31.11 8.40 25.99
N ASP A 698 30.08 7.61 26.29
CA ASP A 698 29.18 7.77 27.45
C ASP A 698 29.77 7.02 28.65
N VAL A 699 30.82 7.60 29.23
CA VAL A 699 31.57 7.03 30.37
C VAL A 699 30.66 6.73 31.56
N LEU A 700 29.61 7.53 31.76
CA LEU A 700 28.70 7.41 32.90
C LEU A 700 27.47 6.53 32.64
N ASP A 701 27.32 5.98 31.43
CA ASP A 701 26.20 5.12 31.02
C ASP A 701 24.84 5.78 31.24
N THR A 702 24.77 7.08 30.92
CA THR A 702 23.57 7.90 31.12
C THR A 702 22.61 7.89 29.92
N GLY A 703 23.03 7.29 28.81
CA GLY A 703 22.37 7.32 27.52
C GLY A 703 22.75 8.53 26.66
N PHE A 704 23.61 9.42 27.16
CA PHE A 704 24.03 10.64 26.47
C PHE A 704 25.53 10.90 26.66
N VAL A 705 26.22 11.27 25.59
CA VAL A 705 27.60 11.77 25.68
C VAL A 705 27.56 13.24 26.09
N THR A 706 28.09 13.55 27.27
CA THR A 706 28.05 14.88 27.88
C THR A 706 29.43 15.35 28.33
N PRO A 707 29.61 16.64 28.66
CA PRO A 707 30.83 17.10 29.32
C PRO A 707 31.12 16.43 30.68
N ASN A 708 30.13 15.81 31.33
CA ASN A 708 30.35 15.08 32.59
C ASN A 708 31.10 13.76 32.38
N ASP A 709 30.99 13.15 31.20
CA ASP A 709 31.79 11.98 30.82
C ASP A 709 33.27 12.36 30.72
N VAL A 710 33.56 13.49 30.08
CA VAL A 710 34.92 14.08 29.99
C VAL A 710 35.48 14.36 31.39
N LEU A 711 34.70 15.01 32.25
CA LEU A 711 35.13 15.38 33.60
C LEU A 711 35.43 14.15 34.46
N SER A 712 34.69 13.06 34.27
CA SER A 712 34.87 11.82 35.03
C SER A 712 36.22 11.17 34.75
N VAL A 713 36.64 11.14 33.47
CA VAL A 713 37.96 10.64 33.08
C VAL A 713 39.08 11.55 33.59
N ILE A 714 38.93 12.88 33.47
CA ILE A 714 39.90 13.86 33.99
C ILE A 714 40.08 13.70 35.51
N ASN A 715 38.99 13.56 36.26
CA ASN A 715 39.03 13.40 37.70
C ASN A 715 39.76 12.11 38.10
N TYR A 716 39.56 11.01 37.36
CA TYR A 716 40.29 9.77 37.59
C TYR A 716 41.79 9.92 37.34
N ILE A 717 42.19 10.55 36.22
CA ILE A 717 43.60 10.78 35.90
C ILE A 717 44.29 11.60 37.00
N ASN A 718 43.64 12.68 37.45
CA ASN A 718 44.19 13.54 38.50
C ASN A 718 44.27 12.85 39.87
N ALA A 719 43.39 11.89 40.14
CA ALA A 719 43.39 11.12 41.39
C ALA A 719 44.41 9.96 41.39
N ASN A 720 44.81 9.48 40.20
CA ASN A 720 45.64 8.27 40.04
C ASN A 720 46.91 8.53 39.22
N VAL A 721 47.56 9.68 39.43
CA VAL A 721 48.74 10.14 38.66
C VAL A 721 49.91 9.15 38.60
N ASP A 722 50.02 8.25 39.59
CA ASP A 722 51.09 7.25 39.67
C ASP A 722 50.69 5.85 39.14
N GLN A 723 49.39 5.63 38.82
CA GLN A 723 48.86 4.35 38.37
C GLN A 723 47.64 4.56 37.46
N LEU A 724 47.89 4.77 36.16
CA LEU A 724 46.86 4.98 35.13
C LEU A 724 46.48 3.69 34.37
N THR A 725 47.28 2.63 34.53
CA THR A 725 46.94 1.31 34.01
C THR A 725 45.81 0.72 34.83
N VAL A 726 44.72 0.36 34.16
CA VAL A 726 43.56 -0.26 34.79
C VAL A 726 43.62 -1.77 34.61
N ASP A 727 43.40 -2.51 35.70
CA ASP A 727 43.35 -3.97 35.65
C ASP A 727 42.00 -4.41 35.07
N PRO A 728 41.96 -5.15 33.94
CA PRO A 728 40.72 -5.62 33.33
C PRO A 728 39.85 -6.51 34.23
N SER A 729 40.45 -7.15 35.24
CA SER A 729 39.74 -7.98 36.22
C SER A 729 39.19 -7.21 37.42
N SER A 730 39.54 -5.92 37.55
CA SER A 730 39.18 -5.07 38.69
C SER A 730 37.94 -4.20 38.47
N HIS A 731 37.43 -4.12 37.24
CA HIS A 731 36.18 -3.40 36.95
C HIS A 731 34.97 -4.31 37.17
N SER A 732 34.06 -3.91 38.06
CA SER A 732 32.67 -4.35 37.93
C SER A 732 32.10 -3.72 36.67
N SER A 733 31.22 -4.39 35.92
CA SER A 733 30.47 -3.87 34.75
C SER A 733 29.54 -2.67 35.03
N SER A 734 29.85 -1.84 36.03
CA SER A 734 29.13 -0.63 36.43
C SER A 734 29.98 0.60 36.13
N PRO A 735 29.36 1.69 35.66
CA PRO A 735 30.06 2.95 35.38
C PRO A 735 30.76 3.47 36.65
N PRO A 736 31.85 4.24 36.49
CA PRO A 736 32.31 4.85 35.25
C PRO A 736 33.18 3.93 34.36
N PHE A 737 33.03 4.06 33.04
CA PHE A 737 33.79 3.38 31.99
C PHE A 737 34.92 4.29 31.47
N LEU A 738 36.04 4.28 32.18
CA LEU A 738 37.07 5.32 32.07
C LEU A 738 38.06 5.12 30.90
N ASP A 739 38.16 3.90 30.37
CA ASP A 739 39.04 3.55 29.25
C ASP A 739 38.23 3.61 27.94
N VAL A 740 38.13 4.81 27.39
CA VAL A 740 37.26 5.11 26.23
C VAL A 740 37.85 4.54 24.94
N ASN A 741 39.18 4.47 24.84
CA ASN A 741 39.87 3.96 23.66
C ASN A 741 40.16 2.45 23.74
N GLY A 742 40.08 1.85 24.93
CA GLY A 742 40.22 0.41 25.18
C GLY A 742 41.68 -0.07 25.21
N ASP A 743 42.65 0.80 25.47
CA ASP A 743 44.09 0.47 25.45
C ASP A 743 44.64 -0.02 26.80
N GLY A 744 43.79 -0.12 27.82
CA GLY A 744 44.13 -0.53 29.18
C GLY A 744 44.73 0.57 30.04
N VAL A 745 44.77 1.82 29.55
CA VAL A 745 45.38 2.96 30.23
C VAL A 745 44.46 4.18 30.19
N VAL A 746 43.92 4.58 31.35
CA VAL A 746 43.11 5.79 31.44
C VAL A 746 44.00 7.02 31.31
N SER A 747 43.94 7.69 30.15
CA SER A 747 44.88 8.72 29.74
C SER A 747 44.20 9.94 29.11
N PRO A 748 44.94 11.02 28.84
CA PRO A 748 44.40 12.15 28.09
C PRO A 748 43.88 11.78 26.68
N ALA A 749 44.24 10.61 26.13
CA ALA A 749 43.71 10.13 24.86
C ALA A 749 42.21 9.78 24.96
N ASP A 750 41.77 9.23 26.09
CA ASP A 750 40.36 8.93 26.38
C ASP A 750 39.53 10.21 26.46
N VAL A 751 40.05 11.21 27.17
CA VAL A 751 39.47 12.55 27.28
C VAL A 751 39.28 13.19 25.90
N LEU A 752 40.32 13.13 25.06
CA LEU A 752 40.29 13.70 23.71
C LEU A 752 39.27 12.99 22.81
N SER A 753 39.11 11.66 22.95
CA SER A 753 38.11 10.87 22.22
C SER A 753 36.69 11.37 22.48
N ILE A 754 36.32 11.60 23.75
CA ILE A 754 34.99 12.11 24.12
C ILE A 754 34.79 13.55 23.61
N ILE A 755 35.81 14.42 23.71
CA ILE A 755 35.74 15.81 23.23
C ILE A 755 35.50 15.85 21.71
N ASN A 756 36.17 14.99 20.94
CA ASN A 756 35.95 14.90 19.49
C ASN A 756 34.51 14.48 19.17
N ARG A 757 33.96 13.51 19.91
CA ARG A 757 32.56 13.07 19.77
C ARG A 757 31.55 14.17 20.08
N LEU A 758 31.83 15.04 21.05
CA LEU A 758 31.01 16.20 21.40
C LEU A 758 31.05 17.31 20.34
N ASN A 759 32.22 17.53 19.73
CA ASN A 759 32.40 18.56 18.71
C ASN A 759 31.89 18.14 17.31
N PHE A 760 31.76 16.84 17.08
CA PHE A 760 31.30 16.25 15.81
C PHE A 760 30.26 15.15 16.05
N PRO A 761 29.02 15.50 16.47
CA PRO A 761 27.94 14.52 16.58
C PRO A 761 27.59 13.93 15.20
N PRO A 762 27.24 12.63 15.10
CA PRO A 762 26.77 12.04 13.85
C PRO A 762 25.50 12.76 13.40
N ALA A 763 25.35 12.94 12.08
CA ALA A 763 24.15 13.51 11.51
C ALA A 763 22.94 12.72 12.00
N SER A 764 22.00 13.39 12.66
CA SER A 764 20.72 12.82 13.01
C SER A 764 19.97 12.44 11.74
N ASP A 765 19.69 11.15 11.57
CA ASP A 765 18.50 10.71 10.86
C ASP A 765 17.29 11.44 11.46
N HIS A 766 16.38 11.86 10.58
CA HIS A 766 15.17 12.68 10.79
C HIS A 766 15.30 14.16 10.41
N GLY A 767 15.00 14.44 9.13
CA GLY A 767 14.59 15.75 8.64
C GLY A 767 13.20 15.68 8.02
N SER A 768 12.17 16.04 8.80
CA SER A 768 10.80 16.31 8.35
C SER A 768 10.49 17.79 8.61
N SER A 769 10.18 18.55 7.55
CA SER A 769 9.47 19.87 7.53
C SER A 769 9.36 20.30 6.05
N VAL A 770 8.23 20.25 5.35
CA VAL A 770 6.98 21.05 5.36
C VAL A 770 7.16 22.56 5.01
N PHE A 771 6.39 22.99 3.98
CA PHE A 771 6.00 24.33 3.47
C PHE A 771 6.91 24.99 2.41
N ASP A 772 6.45 25.68 1.35
CA ASP A 772 5.14 26.03 0.73
C ASP A 772 5.47 26.79 -0.60
N VAL A 773 4.45 26.99 -1.46
CA VAL A 773 4.25 28.10 -2.43
C VAL A 773 4.17 27.74 -3.93
N THR A 774 2.91 27.48 -4.34
CA THR A 774 2.12 28.03 -5.49
C THR A 774 2.68 28.20 -6.90
N GLY A 775 1.94 27.63 -7.88
CA GLY A 775 1.19 28.42 -8.87
C GLY A 775 1.60 28.31 -10.35
N GLY A 776 0.64 27.97 -11.23
CA GLY A 776 0.69 28.32 -12.66
C GLY A 776 0.14 27.26 -13.61
N GLY A 777 -1.08 27.47 -14.12
CA GLY A 777 -1.81 26.54 -15.00
C GLY A 777 -1.49 26.63 -16.50
N GLY A 778 -2.09 25.68 -17.25
CA GLY A 778 -2.08 25.64 -18.71
C GLY A 778 -3.10 24.62 -19.22
N ALA A 779 -4.11 25.09 -19.96
CA ALA A 779 -5.23 24.33 -20.49
C ALA A 779 -4.82 23.36 -21.63
N ALA A 780 -5.43 22.18 -21.67
CA ALA A 780 -5.43 21.31 -22.85
C ALA A 780 -6.79 20.59 -23.00
N GLN A 781 -7.43 20.82 -24.15
CA GLN A 781 -8.65 20.13 -24.58
C GLN A 781 -8.37 18.66 -24.89
N GLY A 782 -9.22 17.77 -24.39
CA GLY A 782 -9.21 16.35 -24.75
C GLY A 782 -10.61 15.77 -24.70
N VAL A 783 -11.14 15.41 -25.87
CA VAL A 783 -12.44 14.75 -26.05
C VAL A 783 -12.31 13.30 -25.58
N GLY A 784 -13.07 12.92 -24.54
CA GLY A 784 -13.11 11.57 -24.00
C GLY A 784 -14.37 10.82 -24.42
N GLU A 785 -14.21 9.73 -25.16
CA GLU A 785 -15.21 8.67 -25.25
C GLU A 785 -15.13 7.83 -23.96
N GLY A 786 -16.18 7.86 -23.16
CA GLY A 786 -16.37 6.97 -22.02
C GLY A 786 -17.26 5.81 -22.42
N GLU A 787 -16.78 4.57 -22.25
CA GLU A 787 -17.63 3.40 -22.34
C GLU A 787 -18.54 3.36 -21.11
N GLY A 788 -19.74 3.87 -21.34
CA GLY A 788 -20.89 3.48 -20.57
C GLY A 788 -21.37 2.11 -21.00
N GLU A 789 -21.55 1.18 -20.06
CA GLU A 789 -22.11 -0.13 -20.40
C GLU A 789 -23.58 0.04 -20.82
N ALA A 790 -23.86 -0.05 -22.12
CA ALA A 790 -25.21 -0.11 -22.69
C ALA A 790 -25.29 -1.27 -23.70
N PRO A 791 -26.47 -1.91 -23.87
CA PRO A 791 -26.68 -3.01 -24.79
C PRO A 791 -26.42 -2.61 -26.24
N SER A 792 -25.54 -3.36 -26.92
CA SER A 792 -25.26 -3.20 -28.35
C SER A 792 -26.53 -3.30 -29.20
N ILE A 793 -26.89 -2.21 -29.90
CA ILE A 793 -27.88 -2.27 -30.99
C ILE A 793 -27.15 -2.69 -32.26
N ALA A 794 -27.60 -3.79 -32.86
CA ALA A 794 -27.07 -4.33 -34.11
C ALA A 794 -27.06 -3.27 -35.22
N SER A 795 -25.88 -2.95 -35.77
CA SER A 795 -25.75 -2.13 -36.96
C SER A 795 -26.31 -2.88 -38.17
N THR A 796 -27.34 -2.33 -38.80
CA THR A 796 -27.81 -2.79 -40.10
C THR A 796 -27.18 -1.94 -41.20
N GLY A 797 -26.44 -2.62 -42.07
CA GLY A 797 -26.24 -2.32 -43.50
C GLY A 797 -25.93 -0.87 -43.90
N GLY A 798 -24.64 -0.59 -44.14
CA GLY A 798 -24.20 0.62 -44.84
C GLY A 798 -24.74 0.71 -46.28
N VAL A 799 -25.19 1.92 -46.65
CA VAL A 799 -25.36 2.34 -48.04
C VAL A 799 -24.42 3.52 -48.26
N TRP A 800 -23.44 3.29 -49.14
CA TRP A 800 -22.51 4.28 -49.65
C TRP A 800 -23.23 5.34 -50.48
N TRP A 801 -22.91 6.63 -50.29
CA TRP A 801 -22.89 7.59 -51.39
C TRP A 801 -21.75 8.61 -51.21
N THR A 802 -20.98 8.72 -52.30
CA THR A 802 -19.91 9.68 -52.58
C THR A 802 -20.47 11.04 -52.96
N SER A 803 -19.91 12.12 -52.37
CA SER A 803 -19.33 13.30 -53.04
C SER A 803 -19.24 14.47 -52.06
#